data_AF-A0A2V5NNP9-F1
#
_entry.id   AF-A0A2V5NNP9-F1
#
_cell.length_a   1.000
_cell.length_b   1.000
_cell.length_c   1.000
_cell.angle_alpha   90.00
_cell.angle_beta   90.00
_cell.angle_gamma   90.00
#
_symmetry.space_group_name_H-M   'P 1'
#
loop_
_entity.id
_entity.type
_entity.pdbx_description
1 polymer ?
#
loop_
_entity_poly.entity_id
_entity_poly.type
_entity_poly.pdbx_seq_one_letter_code
_entity_poly.pdbx_strand_id
1 'polypeptide(L)'
;MQHVSAFSSPQTVPAAPAPAAAGRKPNLWILDSWRDLILYVCTPLFLVPIFIGAQGLWAAEDIYLFVAAFGAMGHHLPGMIRAYGDRALFQRFRYRFIFAPIFLVVVCAAFSLWDLKGIVLVAFFWGVWHGMMQTYGFCRIYDAKVGSFAELTRRLDFALCGIWFATAVLLSPQRMTDTLESYYSAGGPFIPPALLRAAQQGLLALALAVSGVFLVNFIWMWMQGKRPSPVKLVLLVTSISFWWYCNNIVASVLVGIALFEVFHDVQYLSLVWIYNRKRVESDRSIGGFMRFVFRRSGALVGVYVGLVLAYGGLSLSKSYVGIEAVKRILTGVVTASALLHFYYDGFIWKVREKSTRQSLGITGGTVDISKNAFLPSWALHGAKWVAVFVIPLAALWFTEVHSAQGKLERLGAIVADLPSSVRAHFNYATALQEAGRTDEAAGHFSVALRLNPGSAKAHVNLAALLMEKGKLDEAQTHFEQALRIAPNNAEYHSGYAYVLDQLGHDEQAVAECEASIRLAPKSGQAHYSYGAFLEKHGKIEEAIGHYRQALQLDPRLVDAHIDLGNLVFAKGDLAEAKDHFQKASDLDPKLAQPHNYLGKVFMREGDVAQAVLQFKEALRLHPDFPEAEENLRIAKQTETANEHE
;
A
#
# COMPACT_ATOMS: atom_id res chain seq x y z
N MET A 1 32.56 34.06 -8.15
CA MET A 1 32.07 32.88 -8.91
C MET A 1 32.39 31.61 -8.15
N GLN A 2 31.38 30.92 -7.67
CA GLN A 2 31.21 29.46 -7.80
C GLN A 2 29.75 29.20 -7.41
N HIS A 3 28.96 28.91 -8.44
CA HIS A 3 27.58 28.52 -8.36
C HIS A 3 27.48 27.16 -7.67
N VAL A 4 26.57 26.99 -6.71
CA VAL A 4 26.00 25.67 -6.42
C VAL A 4 24.51 25.84 -6.15
N SER A 5 23.73 25.53 -7.18
CA SER A 5 22.28 25.32 -7.14
C SER A 5 21.96 23.85 -6.76
N ALA A 6 20.69 23.60 -6.44
CA ALA A 6 20.02 22.32 -6.18
C ALA A 6 20.49 21.47 -4.98
N PHE A 7 21.78 21.47 -4.66
CA PHE A 7 22.40 20.72 -3.58
C PHE A 7 22.99 21.70 -2.56
N SER A 8 22.36 21.89 -1.41
CA SER A 8 23.10 22.53 -0.30
C SER A 8 24.32 21.67 0.03
N SER A 9 25.45 22.30 0.39
CA SER A 9 26.60 21.59 0.96
C SER A 9 26.11 20.57 2.00
N PRO A 10 26.76 19.42 2.16
CA PRO A 10 26.52 18.65 3.36
C PRO A 10 26.97 19.55 4.52
N GLN A 11 26.02 20.13 5.24
CA GLN A 11 26.27 21.31 6.08
C GLN A 11 26.95 20.93 7.40
N THR A 12 28.27 20.74 7.29
CA THR A 12 29.36 21.25 8.15
C THR A 12 29.01 21.46 9.63
N VAL A 13 29.48 20.53 10.45
CA VAL A 13 29.93 20.80 11.82
C VAL A 13 31.25 21.58 11.70
N PRO A 14 31.39 22.81 12.23
CA PRO A 14 32.69 23.46 12.29
C PRO A 14 33.46 23.05 13.56
N ALA A 15 34.70 23.55 13.66
CA ALA A 15 35.78 23.05 14.50
C ALA A 15 35.44 22.76 15.97
N ALA A 16 36.15 21.75 16.50
CA ALA A 16 35.94 21.11 17.79
C ALA A 16 36.09 22.07 19.00
N PRO A 17 35.36 21.85 20.11
CA PRO A 17 35.80 22.36 21.41
C PRO A 17 37.08 21.63 21.87
N ALA A 18 37.89 22.31 22.68
CA ALA A 18 39.17 21.83 23.21
C ALA A 18 39.10 20.41 23.80
N PRO A 19 40.18 19.61 23.69
CA PRO A 19 40.18 18.21 24.10
C PRO A 19 39.81 18.07 25.57
N ALA A 20 38.79 17.26 25.85
CA ALA A 20 38.45 16.88 27.21
C ALA A 20 39.59 16.07 27.82
N ALA A 21 39.99 16.44 29.04
CA ALA A 21 41.02 15.79 29.83
C ALA A 21 40.81 14.27 29.92
N ALA A 22 41.92 13.54 29.86
CA ALA A 22 42.00 12.10 29.94
C ALA A 22 41.27 11.56 31.19
N GLY A 23 40.41 10.54 31.01
CA GLY A 23 39.95 9.72 32.14
C GLY A 23 38.58 9.03 32.03
N ARG A 24 37.68 9.40 31.10
CA ARG A 24 36.39 8.70 30.94
C ARG A 24 36.33 7.94 29.63
N LYS A 25 36.07 6.63 29.69
CA LYS A 25 35.62 5.86 28.51
C LYS A 25 34.39 6.58 27.93
N PRO A 26 34.41 7.02 26.66
CA PRO A 26 33.26 7.68 26.07
C PRO A 26 32.09 6.70 26.04
N ASN A 27 30.95 7.07 26.64
CA ASN A 27 29.72 6.29 26.51
C ASN A 27 29.22 6.41 25.06
N LEU A 28 29.52 5.39 24.25
CA LEU A 28 29.18 5.39 22.83
C LEU A 28 27.67 5.26 22.60
N TRP A 29 26.94 4.68 23.54
CA TRP A 29 25.53 4.32 23.41
C TRP A 29 24.59 5.53 23.48
N ILE A 30 23.65 5.65 22.53
CA ILE A 30 22.57 6.63 22.47
C ILE A 30 21.78 6.62 23.77
N LEU A 31 21.34 5.43 24.19
CA LEU A 31 20.66 5.21 25.46
C LEU A 31 21.61 4.55 26.45
N ASP A 32 21.79 3.24 26.30
CA ASP A 32 22.72 2.39 27.02
C ASP A 32 23.00 1.14 26.19
N SER A 33 23.96 0.33 26.62
CA SER A 33 24.45 -0.81 25.84
C SER A 33 23.39 -1.83 25.46
N TRP A 34 22.42 -2.08 26.33
CA TRP A 34 21.40 -3.10 26.11
C TRP A 34 20.23 -2.54 25.30
N ARG A 35 19.80 -1.31 25.60
CA ARG A 35 18.70 -0.67 24.87
C ARG A 35 19.05 -0.37 23.41
N ASP A 36 20.25 0.16 23.14
CA ASP A 36 20.69 0.36 21.76
C ASP A 36 20.78 -0.98 21.01
N LEU A 37 21.32 -2.02 21.65
CA LEU A 37 21.41 -3.35 21.03
C LEU A 37 20.01 -3.90 20.69
N ILE A 38 19.06 -3.80 21.62
CA ILE A 38 17.67 -4.19 21.36
C ILE A 38 17.11 -3.43 20.16
N LEU A 39 17.20 -2.10 20.16
CA LEU A 39 16.52 -1.25 19.16
C LEU A 39 17.12 -1.36 17.76
N TYR A 40 18.44 -1.53 17.66
CA TYR A 40 19.15 -1.50 16.36
C TYR A 40 19.49 -2.87 15.80
N VAL A 41 19.61 -3.88 16.66
CA VAL A 41 20.04 -5.23 16.25
C VAL A 41 18.94 -6.25 16.50
N CYS A 42 18.31 -6.23 17.67
CA CYS A 42 17.30 -7.24 17.99
C CYS A 42 15.90 -6.92 17.42
N THR A 43 15.53 -5.65 17.22
CA THR A 43 14.21 -5.28 16.70
C THR A 43 13.89 -5.94 15.36
N PRO A 44 14.75 -5.91 14.33
CA PRO A 44 14.54 -6.69 13.10
C PRO A 44 14.30 -8.18 13.37
N LEU A 45 15.12 -8.78 14.24
CA LEU A 45 15.07 -10.20 14.54
C LEU A 45 13.77 -10.62 15.25
N PHE A 46 13.19 -9.72 16.05
CA PHE A 46 11.90 -9.94 16.70
C PHE A 46 10.71 -9.65 15.80
N LEU A 47 10.81 -8.66 14.90
CA LEU A 47 9.70 -8.31 14.01
C LEU A 47 9.44 -9.40 12.96
N VAL A 48 10.48 -10.01 12.39
CA VAL A 48 10.33 -11.05 11.36
C VAL A 48 9.40 -12.20 11.79
N PRO A 49 9.61 -12.91 12.92
CA PRO A 49 8.71 -13.99 13.32
C PRO A 49 7.29 -13.51 13.68
N ILE A 50 7.14 -12.31 14.24
CA ILE A 50 5.82 -11.73 14.52
C ILE A 50 5.05 -11.51 13.22
N PHE A 51 5.69 -10.96 12.20
CA PHE A 51 5.06 -10.75 10.90
C PHE A 51 4.78 -12.05 10.16
N ILE A 52 5.67 -13.06 10.25
CA ILE A 52 5.40 -14.40 9.69
C ILE A 52 4.15 -15.01 10.35
N GLY A 53 4.04 -14.91 11.68
CA GLY A 53 2.84 -15.37 12.40
C GLY A 53 1.58 -14.59 11.99
N ALA A 54 1.68 -13.27 11.85
CA ALA A 54 0.57 -12.42 11.41
C ALA A 54 0.13 -12.74 9.97
N GLN A 55 1.05 -13.05 9.06
CA GLN A 55 0.74 -13.45 7.68
C GLN A 55 -0.02 -14.78 7.59
N GLY A 56 0.08 -15.64 8.61
CA GLY A 56 -0.72 -16.85 8.70
C GLY A 56 -2.18 -16.60 9.10
N LEU A 57 -2.48 -15.41 9.62
CA LEU A 57 -3.80 -15.07 10.16
C LEU A 57 -4.51 -13.98 9.35
N TRP A 58 -3.75 -12.99 8.86
CA TRP A 58 -4.28 -11.77 8.26
C TRP A 58 -3.73 -11.55 6.85
N ALA A 59 -4.50 -10.86 6.01
CA ALA A 59 -4.05 -10.47 4.69
C ALA A 59 -2.95 -9.39 4.76
N ALA A 60 -2.14 -9.28 3.72
CA ALA A 60 -1.08 -8.28 3.63
C ALA A 60 -1.61 -6.84 3.76
N GLU A 61 -2.78 -6.59 3.18
CA GLU A 61 -3.49 -5.32 3.21
C GLU A 61 -3.92 -4.96 4.63
N ASP A 62 -4.45 -5.92 5.40
CA ASP A 62 -4.86 -5.72 6.79
C ASP A 62 -3.67 -5.43 7.70
N ILE A 63 -2.58 -6.17 7.52
CA ILE A 63 -1.32 -5.94 8.23
C ILE A 63 -0.79 -4.53 7.93
N TYR A 64 -0.74 -4.16 6.64
CA TYR A 64 -0.32 -2.82 6.24
C TYR A 64 -1.24 -1.74 6.78
N LEU A 65 -2.55 -1.94 6.75
CA LEU A 65 -3.54 -1.00 7.26
C LEU A 65 -3.37 -0.79 8.77
N PHE A 66 -3.18 -1.87 9.52
CA PHE A 66 -2.90 -1.82 10.96
C PHE A 66 -1.61 -1.05 11.26
N VAL A 67 -0.55 -1.31 10.51
CA VAL A 67 0.74 -0.61 10.68
C VAL A 67 0.66 0.86 10.25
N ALA A 68 0.02 1.16 9.13
CA ALA A 68 -0.21 2.53 8.68
C ALA A 68 -1.02 3.32 9.71
N ALA A 69 -2.00 2.67 10.35
CA ALA A 69 -2.75 3.26 11.44
C ALA A 69 -1.89 3.53 12.69
N PHE A 70 -0.97 2.62 13.01
CA PHE A 70 0.01 2.81 14.08
C PHE A 70 0.98 3.97 13.79
N GLY A 71 1.53 4.02 12.57
CA GLY A 71 2.47 5.04 12.12
C GLY A 71 1.86 6.45 12.07
N ALA A 72 0.63 6.58 11.58
CA ALA A 72 -0.02 7.88 11.35
C ALA A 72 -0.19 8.77 12.61
N MET A 73 -0.26 8.19 13.81
CA MET A 73 -0.50 8.94 15.05
C MET A 73 0.64 8.84 16.06
N GLY A 74 1.31 7.69 16.14
CA GLY A 74 2.43 7.53 17.05
C GLY A 74 3.70 8.21 16.57
N HIS A 75 4.00 8.03 15.29
CA HIS A 75 5.27 8.42 14.70
C HIS A 75 5.29 9.88 14.20
N HIS A 76 4.14 10.43 13.79
CA HIS A 76 4.05 11.79 13.26
C HIS A 76 4.04 12.88 14.34
N LEU A 77 3.49 12.55 15.51
CA LEU A 77 3.26 13.49 16.60
C LEU A 77 4.55 14.14 17.15
N PRO A 78 5.66 13.43 17.36
CA PRO A 78 6.87 14.02 17.94
C PRO A 78 7.50 15.13 17.10
N GLY A 79 7.51 15.01 15.77
CA GLY A 79 7.97 16.05 14.84
C GLY A 79 7.13 17.32 14.91
N MET A 80 5.80 17.17 14.88
CA MET A 80 4.85 18.28 15.05
C MET A 80 5.01 18.96 16.40
N ILE A 81 5.08 18.18 17.47
CA ILE A 81 5.30 18.65 18.83
C ILE A 81 6.57 19.51 18.91
N ARG A 82 7.66 19.10 18.24
CA ARG A 82 8.88 19.92 18.21
C ARG A 82 8.67 21.20 17.41
N ALA A 83 8.07 21.12 16.23
CA ALA A 83 7.88 22.27 15.34
C ALA A 83 7.06 23.38 16.01
N TYR A 84 5.99 23.03 16.74
CA TYR A 84 5.08 23.99 17.37
C TYR A 84 5.33 24.21 18.87
N GLY A 85 5.98 23.27 19.55
CA GLY A 85 6.29 23.35 20.99
C GLY A 85 7.58 24.12 21.30
N ASP A 86 8.49 24.26 20.34
CA ASP A 86 9.72 25.03 20.48
C ASP A 86 9.53 26.45 19.94
N ARG A 87 9.36 27.43 20.85
CA ARG A 87 9.14 28.84 20.46
C ARG A 87 10.27 29.42 19.62
N ALA A 88 11.52 29.09 19.92
CA ALA A 88 12.67 29.64 19.19
C ALA A 88 12.78 29.04 17.78
N LEU A 89 12.57 27.73 17.66
CA LEU A 89 12.51 27.04 16.37
C LEU A 89 11.32 27.53 15.54
N PHE A 90 10.14 27.64 16.16
CA PHE A 90 8.94 28.13 15.51
C PHE A 90 9.14 29.54 14.98
N GLN A 91 9.63 30.49 15.78
CA GLN A 91 9.87 31.86 15.30
C GLN A 91 10.85 31.90 14.12
N ARG A 92 11.90 31.08 14.15
CA ARG A 92 12.90 31.02 13.06
C ARG A 92 12.33 30.47 11.75
N PHE A 93 11.38 29.54 11.82
CA PHE A 93 10.81 28.85 10.66
C PHE A 93 9.31 29.09 10.49
N ARG A 94 8.74 30.14 11.10
CA ARG A 94 7.29 30.36 11.23
C ARG A 94 6.51 30.21 9.93
N TYR A 95 7.03 30.79 8.84
CA TYR A 95 6.37 30.74 7.54
C TYR A 95 6.37 29.33 6.95
N ARG A 96 7.43 28.54 7.21
CA ARG A 96 7.48 27.13 6.78
C ARG A 96 6.45 26.29 7.52
N PHE A 97 6.32 26.49 8.84
CA PHE A 97 5.37 25.74 9.68
C PHE A 97 3.92 26.18 9.51
N ILE A 98 3.65 27.36 8.95
CA ILE A 98 2.30 27.81 8.60
C ILE A 98 1.91 27.31 7.21
N PHE A 99 2.76 27.50 6.20
CA PHE A 99 2.38 27.24 4.80
C PHE A 99 2.55 25.79 4.36
N ALA A 100 3.53 25.04 4.87
CA ALA A 100 3.75 23.65 4.43
C ALA A 100 2.56 22.72 4.72
N PRO A 101 1.90 22.76 5.91
CA PRO A 101 0.70 21.95 6.16
C PRO A 101 -0.44 22.28 5.21
N ILE A 102 -0.73 23.58 5.03
CA ILE A 102 -1.83 24.04 4.17
C ILE A 102 -1.58 23.58 2.74
N PHE A 103 -0.37 23.79 2.24
CA PHE A 103 0.03 23.36 0.90
C PHE A 103 -0.13 21.84 0.72
N LEU A 104 0.44 21.03 1.63
CA LEU A 104 0.39 19.57 1.50
C LEU A 104 -1.03 19.02 1.62
N VAL A 105 -1.85 19.55 2.54
CA VAL A 105 -3.26 19.12 2.68
C VAL A 105 -4.05 19.46 1.43
N VAL A 106 -3.92 20.69 0.91
CA VAL A 106 -4.65 21.11 -0.30
C VAL A 106 -4.23 20.28 -1.51
N VAL A 107 -2.93 20.09 -1.73
CA VAL A 107 -2.41 19.33 -2.88
C VAL A 107 -2.80 17.86 -2.77
N CYS A 108 -2.58 17.20 -1.63
CA CYS A 108 -2.93 15.79 -1.48
C CYS A 108 -4.44 15.56 -1.59
N ALA A 109 -5.27 16.44 -1.00
CA ALA A 109 -6.72 16.34 -1.12
C ALA A 109 -7.17 16.48 -2.57
N ALA A 110 -6.64 17.46 -3.31
CA ALA A 110 -6.96 17.66 -4.73
C ALA A 110 -6.58 16.42 -5.56
N PHE A 111 -5.35 15.91 -5.40
CA PHE A 111 -4.89 14.72 -6.12
C PHE A 111 -5.70 13.48 -5.78
N SER A 112 -6.05 13.28 -4.51
CA SER A 112 -6.87 12.12 -4.12
C SER A 112 -8.33 12.23 -4.60
N LEU A 113 -8.92 13.43 -4.62
CA LEU A 113 -10.28 13.63 -5.15
C LEU A 113 -10.34 13.32 -6.65
N TRP A 114 -9.32 13.74 -7.40
CA TRP A 114 -9.20 13.49 -8.84
C TRP A 114 -8.54 12.15 -9.20
N ASP A 115 -8.26 11.30 -8.20
CA ASP A 115 -7.60 9.99 -8.36
C ASP A 115 -6.25 10.02 -9.12
N LEU A 116 -5.50 11.12 -8.97
CA LEU A 116 -4.23 11.34 -9.65
C LEU A 116 -3.08 10.60 -8.94
N LYS A 117 -2.33 9.80 -9.70
CA LYS A 117 -1.30 8.89 -9.13
C LYS A 117 0.00 9.60 -8.79
N GLY A 118 0.25 10.80 -9.33
CA GLY A 118 1.49 11.55 -9.11
C GLY A 118 1.84 11.76 -7.62
N ILE A 119 0.85 11.98 -6.75
CA ILE A 119 1.11 12.20 -5.32
C ILE A 119 1.60 10.94 -4.60
N VAL A 120 1.19 9.75 -5.07
CA VAL A 120 1.64 8.47 -4.53
C VAL A 120 3.13 8.28 -4.81
N LEU A 121 3.57 8.62 -6.02
CA LEU A 121 4.97 8.55 -6.41
C LEU A 121 5.83 9.50 -5.56
N VAL A 122 5.34 10.71 -5.29
CA VAL A 122 6.03 11.67 -4.42
C VAL A 122 6.11 11.17 -2.99
N ALA A 123 5.00 10.66 -2.44
CA ALA A 123 4.98 10.10 -1.09
C ALA A 123 5.96 8.94 -0.95
N PHE A 124 6.03 8.07 -1.96
CA PHE A 124 6.97 6.96 -2.00
C PHE A 124 8.44 7.44 -1.97
N PHE A 125 8.85 8.30 -2.92
CA PHE A 125 10.23 8.78 -2.97
C PHE A 125 10.63 9.57 -1.73
N TRP A 126 9.70 10.36 -1.17
CA TRP A 126 9.95 11.08 0.07
C TRP A 126 10.10 10.10 1.25
N GLY A 127 9.29 9.04 1.33
CA GLY A 127 9.44 7.99 2.35
C GLY A 127 10.81 7.31 2.29
N VAL A 128 11.26 6.92 1.09
CA VAL A 128 12.61 6.34 0.89
C VAL A 128 13.71 7.32 1.32
N TRP A 129 13.57 8.60 0.95
CA TRP A 129 14.50 9.65 1.36
C TRP A 129 14.49 9.86 2.88
N HIS A 130 13.33 9.83 3.52
CA HIS A 130 13.18 10.01 4.95
C HIS A 130 13.88 8.88 5.71
N GLY A 131 13.60 7.62 5.38
CA GLY A 131 14.28 6.46 5.96
C GLY A 131 15.81 6.53 5.80
N MET A 132 16.28 6.90 4.61
CA MET A 132 17.71 7.11 4.33
C MET A 132 18.32 8.20 5.23
N MET A 133 17.65 9.35 5.33
CA MET A 133 18.12 10.49 6.15
C MET A 133 18.15 10.15 7.64
N GLN A 134 17.22 9.33 8.10
CA GLN A 134 17.20 8.86 9.48
C GLN A 134 18.40 7.94 9.78
N THR A 135 18.66 6.94 8.94
CA THR A 135 19.85 6.08 9.07
C THR A 135 21.14 6.91 9.09
N TYR A 136 21.26 7.87 8.16
CA TYR A 136 22.39 8.79 8.13
C TYR A 136 22.47 9.68 9.39
N GLY A 137 21.33 10.14 9.90
CA GLY A 137 21.22 10.91 11.14
C GLY A 137 21.82 10.17 12.34
N PHE A 138 21.52 8.88 12.48
CA PHE A 138 22.11 8.04 13.53
C PHE A 138 23.63 7.94 13.39
N CYS A 139 24.16 7.74 12.17
CA CYS A 139 25.60 7.75 11.92
C CYS A 139 26.26 9.03 12.43
N ARG A 140 25.60 10.18 12.24
CA ARG A 140 26.13 11.46 12.74
C ARG A 140 26.16 11.58 14.24
N ILE A 141 25.18 11.02 14.94
CA ILE A 141 25.14 11.04 16.41
C ILE A 141 26.35 10.27 16.97
N TYR A 142 26.60 9.05 16.47
CA TYR A 142 27.73 8.24 16.97
C TYR A 142 29.09 8.84 16.63
N ASP A 143 29.25 9.41 15.44
CA ASP A 143 30.49 10.11 15.10
C ASP A 143 30.73 11.32 16.01
N ALA A 144 29.69 12.08 16.35
CA ALA A 144 29.81 13.20 17.28
C ALA A 144 30.20 12.76 18.69
N LYS A 145 29.76 11.56 19.14
CA LYS A 145 30.11 10.99 20.45
C LYS A 145 31.58 10.56 20.56
N VAL A 146 32.19 10.15 19.45
CA VAL A 146 33.63 9.88 19.39
C VAL A 146 34.46 11.11 19.01
N GLY A 147 33.82 12.29 18.89
CA GLY A 147 34.49 13.52 18.48
C GLY A 147 34.98 13.53 17.02
N SER A 148 34.44 12.64 16.17
CA SER A 148 34.80 12.54 14.76
C SER A 148 33.95 13.49 13.92
N PHE A 149 34.62 14.40 13.23
CA PHE A 149 34.01 15.34 12.27
C PHE A 149 34.69 15.28 10.90
N ALA A 150 35.30 14.13 10.58
CA ALA A 150 35.98 13.92 9.31
C ALA A 150 35.03 14.07 8.12
N GLU A 151 35.36 15.00 7.23
CA GLU A 151 34.52 15.35 6.08
C GLU A 151 34.33 14.17 5.11
N LEU A 152 35.38 13.39 4.85
CA LEU A 152 35.32 12.21 3.98
C LEU A 152 34.38 11.14 4.56
N THR A 153 34.54 10.76 5.82
CA THR A 153 33.66 9.79 6.50
C THR A 153 32.21 10.22 6.45
N ARG A 154 31.94 11.51 6.66
CA ARG A 154 30.59 12.06 6.60
C ARG A 154 29.98 11.99 5.19
N ARG A 155 30.78 12.21 4.13
CA ARG A 155 30.33 12.04 2.73
C ARG A 155 30.09 10.58 2.39
N LEU A 156 30.96 9.69 2.85
CA LEU A 156 30.84 8.25 2.62
C LEU A 156 29.64 7.65 3.36
N ASP A 157 29.39 8.04 4.62
CA ASP A 157 28.18 7.64 5.36
C ASP A 157 26.91 8.04 4.58
N PHE A 158 26.85 9.28 4.07
CA PHE A 158 25.71 9.77 3.29
C PHE A 158 25.56 9.02 1.96
N ALA A 159 26.67 8.85 1.23
CA ALA A 159 26.67 8.12 -0.03
C ALA A 159 26.26 6.66 0.15
N LEU A 160 26.70 6.01 1.23
CA LEU A 160 26.37 4.61 1.51
C LEU A 160 24.88 4.45 1.83
N CYS A 161 24.29 5.32 2.67
CA CYS A 161 22.85 5.30 2.92
C CYS A 161 22.07 5.53 1.62
N GLY A 162 22.41 6.58 0.85
CA GLY A 162 21.69 6.92 -0.37
C GLY A 162 21.77 5.84 -1.43
N ILE A 163 22.96 5.30 -1.68
CA ILE A 163 23.14 4.32 -2.75
C ILE A 163 22.45 3.00 -2.43
N TRP A 164 22.53 2.51 -1.19
CA TRP A 164 21.90 1.22 -0.84
C TRP A 164 20.38 1.32 -0.67
N PHE A 165 19.86 2.45 -0.20
CA PHE A 165 18.40 2.67 -0.20
C PHE A 165 17.85 2.69 -1.62
N ALA A 166 18.50 3.40 -2.54
CA ALA A 166 18.13 3.44 -3.95
C ALA A 166 18.30 2.06 -4.62
N THR A 167 19.39 1.35 -4.35
CA THR A 167 19.69 0.04 -4.94
C THR A 167 18.66 -1.01 -4.52
N ALA A 168 18.24 -1.01 -3.25
CA ALA A 168 17.22 -1.94 -2.77
C ALA A 168 15.84 -1.74 -3.43
N VAL A 169 15.50 -0.50 -3.82
CA VAL A 169 14.29 -0.23 -4.61
C VAL A 169 14.49 -0.64 -6.06
N LEU A 170 15.57 -0.17 -6.69
CA LEU A 170 15.80 -0.31 -8.13
C LEU A 170 16.04 -1.75 -8.57
N LEU A 171 16.65 -2.57 -7.70
CA LEU A 171 16.90 -3.99 -7.97
C LEU A 171 15.76 -4.91 -7.54
N SER A 172 14.71 -4.39 -6.87
CA SER A 172 13.54 -5.19 -6.53
C SER A 172 12.58 -5.24 -7.73
N PRO A 173 12.41 -6.40 -8.41
CA PRO A 173 11.54 -6.48 -9.58
C PRO A 173 10.10 -6.16 -9.22
N GLN A 174 9.67 -6.61 -8.03
CA GLN A 174 8.36 -6.28 -7.50
C GLN A 174 8.26 -4.76 -7.29
N ARG A 175 9.06 -4.15 -6.42
CA ARG A 175 8.95 -2.70 -6.14
C ARG A 175 9.03 -1.84 -7.39
N MET A 176 9.88 -2.22 -8.34
CA MET A 176 9.97 -1.54 -9.62
C MET A 176 8.71 -1.70 -10.46
N THR A 177 8.01 -2.82 -10.40
CA THR A 177 6.68 -2.98 -11.04
C THR A 177 5.72 -1.92 -10.52
N ASP A 178 5.57 -1.77 -9.20
CA ASP A 178 4.65 -0.77 -8.61
C ASP A 178 5.10 0.66 -8.91
N THR A 179 6.41 0.88 -8.91
CA THR A 179 7.01 2.20 -9.18
C THR A 179 6.78 2.60 -10.63
N LEU A 180 7.04 1.71 -11.59
CA LEU A 180 6.78 1.96 -13.01
C LEU A 180 5.29 2.07 -13.30
N GLU A 181 4.46 1.22 -12.68
CA GLU A 181 3.01 1.32 -12.80
C GLU A 181 2.49 2.68 -12.32
N SER A 182 2.95 3.13 -11.15
CA SER A 182 2.61 4.45 -10.62
C SER A 182 3.15 5.58 -11.50
N TYR A 183 4.36 5.43 -12.01
CA TYR A 183 5.02 6.43 -12.85
C TYR A 183 4.33 6.58 -14.22
N TYR A 184 4.08 5.48 -14.92
CA TYR A 184 3.36 5.49 -16.20
C TYR A 184 1.89 5.88 -16.01
N SER A 185 1.28 5.49 -14.89
CA SER A 185 -0.08 5.95 -14.57
C SER A 185 -0.15 7.45 -14.27
N ALA A 186 0.88 8.00 -13.64
CA ALA A 186 1.03 9.44 -13.43
C ALA A 186 1.49 10.20 -14.70
N GLY A 187 1.41 9.59 -15.88
CA GLY A 187 1.78 10.22 -17.15
C GLY A 187 3.29 10.37 -17.38
N GLY A 188 4.12 9.59 -16.69
CA GLY A 188 5.55 9.49 -16.95
C GLY A 188 5.85 8.84 -18.31
N PRO A 189 6.87 9.28 -19.05
CA PRO A 189 7.28 8.66 -20.31
C PRO A 189 7.79 7.22 -20.10
N PHE A 190 7.60 6.35 -21.09
CA PHE A 190 8.16 5.00 -21.06
C PHE A 190 9.68 5.03 -20.98
N ILE A 191 10.23 4.24 -20.06
CA ILE A 191 11.68 4.09 -19.88
C ILE A 191 12.13 2.95 -20.79
N PRO A 192 13.12 3.15 -21.67
CA PRO A 192 13.63 2.05 -22.48
C PRO A 192 14.20 0.91 -21.61
N PRO A 193 13.91 -0.38 -21.89
CA PRO A 193 14.43 -1.50 -21.11
C PRO A 193 15.96 -1.53 -21.00
N ALA A 194 16.66 -1.06 -22.03
CA ALA A 194 18.12 -0.94 -22.02
C ALA A 194 18.59 0.12 -21.00
N LEU A 195 17.88 1.25 -20.90
CA LEU A 195 18.19 2.31 -19.96
C LEU A 195 17.95 1.85 -18.52
N LEU A 196 16.83 1.17 -18.26
CA LEU A 196 16.53 0.64 -16.92
C LEU A 196 17.58 -0.38 -16.48
N ARG A 197 17.95 -1.33 -17.36
CA ARG A 197 19.01 -2.32 -17.07
C ARG A 197 20.37 -1.67 -16.85
N ALA A 198 20.74 -0.68 -17.67
CA ALA A 198 21.97 0.07 -17.48
C ALA A 198 21.97 0.83 -16.14
N ALA A 199 20.84 1.43 -15.76
CA ALA A 199 20.70 2.10 -14.46
C ALA A 199 20.82 1.11 -13.31
N GLN A 200 20.18 -0.07 -13.39
CA GLN A 200 20.29 -1.13 -12.38
C GLN A 200 21.74 -1.61 -12.19
N GLN A 201 22.42 -1.93 -13.28
CA GLN A 201 23.82 -2.39 -13.25
C GLN A 201 24.76 -1.29 -12.77
N GLY A 202 24.60 -0.06 -13.27
CA GLY A 202 25.40 1.09 -12.88
C GLY A 202 25.25 1.44 -11.41
N LEU A 203 24.02 1.39 -10.88
CA LEU A 203 23.76 1.68 -9.47
C LEU A 203 24.34 0.60 -8.56
N LEU A 204 24.24 -0.69 -8.95
CA LEU A 204 24.87 -1.79 -8.21
C LEU A 204 26.40 -1.65 -8.18
N ALA A 205 27.02 -1.37 -9.33
CA ALA A 205 28.47 -1.15 -9.42
C ALA A 205 28.90 0.03 -8.54
N LEU A 206 28.14 1.13 -8.56
CA LEU A 206 28.38 2.29 -7.71
C LEU A 206 28.20 1.96 -6.22
N ALA A 207 27.20 1.15 -5.86
CA ALA A 207 26.99 0.71 -4.48
C ALA A 207 28.18 -0.09 -3.96
N LEU A 208 28.69 -1.03 -4.75
CA LEU A 208 29.88 -1.82 -4.42
C LEU A 208 31.14 -0.94 -4.31
N ALA A 209 31.33 0.00 -5.23
CA ALA A 209 32.47 0.93 -5.21
C ALA A 209 32.44 1.83 -3.96
N VAL A 210 31.29 2.45 -3.66
CA VAL A 210 31.11 3.29 -2.47
C VAL A 210 31.33 2.48 -1.19
N SER A 211 30.84 1.23 -1.14
CA SER A 211 31.05 0.33 0.00
C SER A 211 32.52 -0.02 0.19
N GLY A 212 33.26 -0.27 -0.90
CA GLY A 212 34.70 -0.52 -0.86
C GLY A 212 35.48 0.68 -0.33
N VAL A 213 35.21 1.88 -0.86
CA VAL A 213 35.86 3.12 -0.39
C VAL A 213 35.50 3.42 1.06
N PHE A 214 34.25 3.18 1.47
CA PHE A 214 33.81 3.30 2.85
C PHE A 214 34.61 2.37 3.77
N LEU A 215 34.75 1.09 3.41
CA LEU A 215 35.47 0.10 4.22
C LEU A 215 36.96 0.44 4.34
N VAL A 216 37.59 0.83 3.24
CA VAL A 216 39.00 1.28 3.23
C VAL A 216 39.18 2.48 4.15
N ASN A 217 38.32 3.50 4.05
CA ASN A 217 38.35 4.66 4.94
C ASN A 217 38.12 4.27 6.42
N PHE A 218 37.17 3.37 6.68
CA PHE A 218 36.86 2.90 8.03
C PHE A 218 38.07 2.19 8.67
N ILE A 219 38.69 1.26 7.95
CA ILE A 219 39.91 0.55 8.39
C ILE A 219 41.06 1.53 8.58
N TRP A 220 41.26 2.45 7.63
CA TRP A 220 42.34 3.43 7.70
C TRP A 220 42.21 4.34 8.92
N MET A 221 41.00 4.83 9.22
CA MET A 221 40.74 5.61 10.44
C MET A 221 41.05 4.82 11.71
N TRP A 222 40.75 3.52 11.72
CA TRP A 222 41.08 2.62 12.82
C TRP A 222 42.58 2.48 13.03
N MET A 223 43.34 2.29 11.94
CA MET A 223 44.80 2.20 11.94
C MET A 223 45.47 3.50 12.41
N GLN A 224 44.90 4.67 12.09
CA GLN A 224 45.38 5.97 12.55
C GLN A 224 45.02 6.30 14.02
N GLY A 225 44.39 5.37 14.75
CA GLY A 225 43.94 5.62 16.12
C GLY A 225 42.70 6.52 16.24
N LYS A 226 42.15 7.01 15.13
CA LYS A 226 40.90 7.79 15.07
C LYS A 226 39.70 6.86 14.93
N ARG A 227 39.53 5.95 15.91
CA ARG A 227 38.59 4.81 15.83
C ARG A 227 37.14 5.27 15.66
N PRO A 228 36.49 5.02 14.50
CA PRO A 228 35.06 5.24 14.34
C PRO A 228 34.26 4.34 15.30
N SER A 229 33.03 4.76 15.65
CA SER A 229 32.18 3.95 16.52
C SER A 229 31.82 2.61 15.86
N PRO A 230 32.10 1.44 16.47
CA PRO A 230 31.66 0.15 15.93
C PRO A 230 30.13 0.02 15.96
N VAL A 231 29.45 0.69 16.90
CA VAL A 231 27.97 0.72 16.96
C VAL A 231 27.38 1.39 15.71
N LYS A 232 28.07 2.41 15.17
CA LYS A 232 27.68 3.04 13.91
C LYS A 232 27.66 2.04 12.76
N LEU A 233 28.71 1.22 12.66
CA LEU A 233 28.83 0.23 11.59
C LEU A 233 27.71 -0.81 11.69
N VAL A 234 27.47 -1.32 12.90
CA VAL A 234 26.38 -2.29 13.15
C VAL A 234 25.03 -1.71 12.75
N LEU A 235 24.70 -0.48 13.19
CA LEU A 235 23.44 0.18 12.86
C LEU A 235 23.26 0.36 11.35
N LEU A 236 24.33 0.78 10.66
CA LEU A 236 24.30 1.02 9.23
C LEU A 236 24.05 -0.28 8.45
N VAL A 237 24.76 -1.35 8.82
CA VAL A 237 24.60 -2.67 8.23
C VAL A 237 23.22 -3.24 8.53
N THR A 238 22.73 -3.19 9.77
CA THR A 238 21.41 -3.75 10.11
C THR A 238 20.28 -3.00 9.42
N SER A 239 20.35 -1.67 9.35
CA SER A 239 19.32 -0.84 8.69
C SER A 239 19.28 -1.09 7.18
N ILE A 240 20.45 -1.11 6.51
CA ILE A 240 20.53 -1.37 5.07
C ILE A 240 20.09 -2.80 4.75
N SER A 241 20.55 -3.80 5.50
CA SER A 241 20.17 -5.19 5.29
C SER A 241 18.68 -5.43 5.53
N PHE A 242 18.09 -4.78 6.55
CA PHE A 242 16.66 -4.90 6.82
C PHE A 242 15.82 -4.18 5.75
N TRP A 243 16.25 -3.00 5.28
CA TRP A 243 15.63 -2.33 4.13
C TRP A 243 15.69 -3.20 2.87
N TRP A 244 16.84 -3.82 2.60
CA TRP A 244 17.00 -4.76 1.49
C TRP A 244 16.03 -5.94 1.61
N TYR A 245 15.98 -6.59 2.78
CA TYR A 245 15.06 -7.68 3.09
C TYR A 245 13.60 -7.29 2.82
N CYS A 246 13.17 -6.13 3.34
CA CYS A 246 11.81 -5.61 3.17
C CYS A 246 11.44 -5.30 1.71
N ASN A 247 12.41 -5.00 0.85
CA ASN A 247 12.15 -4.65 -0.55
C ASN A 247 12.33 -5.84 -1.50
N ASN A 248 13.23 -6.78 -1.21
CA ASN A 248 13.66 -7.81 -2.16
C ASN A 248 13.34 -9.24 -1.74
N ILE A 249 13.13 -9.49 -0.45
CA ILE A 249 12.93 -10.85 0.09
C ILE A 249 11.49 -11.07 0.54
N VAL A 250 10.86 -10.05 1.15
CA VAL A 250 9.46 -10.15 1.56
C VAL A 250 8.57 -10.22 0.31
N ALA A 251 7.78 -11.30 0.20
CA ALA A 251 6.97 -11.60 -0.98
C ALA A 251 5.85 -10.58 -1.25
N SER A 252 5.34 -9.93 -0.20
CA SER A 252 4.38 -8.83 -0.31
C SER A 252 5.08 -7.50 -0.09
N VAL A 253 5.00 -6.63 -1.10
CA VAL A 253 5.52 -5.26 -1.02
C VAL A 253 4.89 -4.49 0.15
N LEU A 254 3.57 -4.62 0.36
CA LEU A 254 2.87 -3.94 1.46
C LEU A 254 3.38 -4.40 2.83
N VAL A 255 3.56 -5.71 3.01
CA VAL A 255 4.14 -6.26 4.24
C VAL A 255 5.57 -5.76 4.42
N GLY A 256 6.36 -5.71 3.35
CA GLY A 256 7.72 -5.15 3.38
C GLY A 256 7.75 -3.68 3.82
N ILE A 257 6.84 -2.84 3.31
CA ILE A 257 6.70 -1.45 3.80
C ILE A 257 6.39 -1.48 5.29
N ALA A 258 5.37 -2.23 5.69
CA ALA A 258 4.90 -2.30 7.07
C ALA A 258 6.02 -2.74 8.04
N LEU A 259 6.82 -3.77 7.70
CA LEU A 259 7.97 -4.19 8.50
C LEU A 259 8.97 -3.05 8.70
N PHE A 260 9.34 -2.38 7.61
CA PHE A 260 10.33 -1.31 7.66
C PHE A 260 9.84 -0.12 8.45
N GLU A 261 8.59 0.31 8.25
CA GLU A 261 7.96 1.39 9.02
C GLU A 261 7.95 1.07 10.52
N VAL A 262 7.54 -0.15 10.93
CA VAL A 262 7.55 -0.51 12.37
C VAL A 262 8.97 -0.52 12.95
N PHE A 263 9.93 -1.10 12.23
CA PHE A 263 11.34 -1.11 12.65
C PHE A 263 11.87 0.31 12.84
N HIS A 264 11.63 1.15 11.84
CA HIS A 264 11.99 2.55 11.82
C HIS A 264 11.32 3.34 12.95
N ASP A 265 10.03 3.10 13.20
CA ASP A 265 9.24 3.76 14.23
C ASP A 265 9.75 3.45 15.63
N VAL A 266 10.08 2.19 15.91
CA VAL A 266 10.64 1.75 17.19
C VAL A 266 11.96 2.47 17.48
N GLN A 267 12.83 2.57 16.47
CA GLN A 267 14.11 3.29 16.58
C GLN A 267 13.91 4.79 16.77
N TYR A 268 13.03 5.40 15.97
CA TYR A 268 12.76 6.82 16.02
C TYR A 268 12.14 7.24 17.35
N LEU A 269 11.07 6.57 17.76
CA LEU A 269 10.27 6.95 18.90
C LEU A 269 11.10 6.91 20.18
N SER A 270 11.90 5.87 20.37
CA SER A 270 12.75 5.73 21.55
C SER A 270 13.74 6.91 21.71
N LEU A 271 14.33 7.38 20.61
CA LEU A 271 15.24 8.52 20.60
C LEU A 271 14.53 9.85 20.78
N VAL A 272 13.49 10.10 19.99
CA VAL A 272 12.80 11.38 19.99
C VAL A 272 12.05 11.58 21.31
N TRP A 273 11.52 10.50 21.89
CA TRP A 273 10.95 10.50 23.22
C TRP A 273 11.94 10.97 24.27
N ILE A 274 13.12 10.33 24.32
CA ILE A 274 14.15 10.61 25.32
C ILE A 274 14.75 12.00 25.13
N TYR A 275 14.96 12.41 23.87
CA TYR A 275 15.35 13.76 23.50
C TYR A 275 14.37 14.82 24.04
N ASN A 276 13.09 14.70 23.67
CA ASN A 276 12.07 15.67 24.04
C ASN A 276 11.85 15.69 25.55
N ARG A 277 11.84 14.52 26.19
CA ARG A 277 11.75 14.40 27.64
C ARG A 277 12.89 15.13 28.35
N LYS A 278 14.15 14.86 28.00
CA LYS A 278 15.31 15.50 28.63
C LYS A 278 15.26 17.02 28.44
N ARG A 279 14.74 17.47 27.30
CA ARG A 279 14.52 18.88 27.02
C ARG A 279 13.41 19.49 27.89
N VAL A 280 12.27 18.82 28.03
CA VAL A 280 11.17 19.23 28.93
C VAL A 280 11.65 19.32 30.37
N GLU A 281 12.52 18.40 30.80
CA GLU A 281 13.13 18.39 32.13
C GLU A 281 14.17 19.53 32.30
N SER A 282 14.89 19.91 31.23
CA SER A 282 15.97 20.92 31.30
C SER A 282 15.55 22.36 30.99
N ASP A 283 14.50 22.57 30.20
CA ASP A 283 14.05 23.90 29.75
C ASP A 283 12.73 24.31 30.44
N ARG A 284 12.85 25.24 31.39
CA ARG A 284 11.70 25.73 32.17
C ARG A 284 10.70 26.55 31.35
N SER A 285 11.06 27.01 30.15
CA SER A 285 10.17 27.80 29.28
C SER A 285 9.11 26.97 28.55
N ILE A 286 9.26 25.64 28.56
CA ILE A 286 8.32 24.71 27.91
C ILE A 286 7.02 24.63 28.71
N GLY A 287 5.89 24.85 28.01
CA GLY A 287 4.55 24.98 28.58
C GLY A 287 3.96 23.71 29.22
N GLY A 288 2.87 23.89 29.95
CA GLY A 288 2.24 22.84 30.77
C GLY A 288 1.75 21.62 29.99
N PHE A 289 1.18 21.79 28.79
CA PHE A 289 0.74 20.69 27.94
C PHE A 289 1.90 19.75 27.55
N MET A 290 3.04 20.32 27.15
CA MET A 290 4.23 19.55 26.81
C MET A 290 4.80 18.79 28.02
N ARG A 291 4.77 19.38 29.22
CA ARG A 291 5.14 18.68 30.46
C ARG A 291 4.19 17.55 30.80
N PHE A 292 2.90 17.73 30.54
CA PHE A 292 1.89 16.68 30.72
C PHE A 292 2.14 15.51 29.76
N VAL A 293 2.40 15.78 28.48
CA VAL A 293 2.69 14.75 27.47
C VAL A 293 3.94 13.94 27.85
N PHE A 294 5.05 14.59 28.22
CA PHE A 294 6.31 13.88 28.52
C PHE A 294 6.47 13.44 30.00
N ARG A 295 5.40 13.41 30.80
CA ARG A 295 5.47 12.98 32.21
C ARG A 295 5.75 11.48 32.35
N ARG A 296 6.39 11.06 33.46
CA ARG A 296 6.52 9.64 33.83
C ARG A 296 5.14 9.10 34.28
N SER A 297 4.26 8.72 33.35
CA SER A 297 3.01 8.06 33.72
C SER A 297 2.51 7.10 32.65
N GLY A 298 1.96 5.95 33.07
CA GLY A 298 1.26 5.01 32.18
C GLY A 298 0.05 5.61 31.45
N ALA A 299 -0.48 6.75 31.90
CA ALA A 299 -1.57 7.46 31.23
C ALA A 299 -1.26 7.85 29.78
N LEU A 300 0.01 8.11 29.44
CA LEU A 300 0.38 8.42 28.06
C LEU A 300 0.45 7.16 27.19
N VAL A 301 0.92 6.03 27.74
CA VAL A 301 0.80 4.74 27.04
C VAL A 301 -0.68 4.47 26.76
N GLY A 302 -1.56 4.79 27.70
CA GLY A 302 -3.01 4.76 27.49
C GLY A 302 -3.51 5.70 26.39
N VAL A 303 -3.05 6.95 26.31
CA VAL A 303 -3.38 7.88 25.21
C VAL A 303 -2.86 7.35 23.87
N TYR A 304 -1.64 6.82 23.84
CA TYR A 304 -1.02 6.30 22.62
C TYR A 304 -1.75 5.06 22.10
N VAL A 305 -2.05 4.10 23.00
CA VAL A 305 -2.87 2.92 22.69
C VAL A 305 -4.28 3.35 22.27
N GLY A 306 -4.90 4.31 22.97
CA GLY A 306 -6.21 4.83 22.62
C GLY A 306 -6.26 5.49 21.24
N LEU A 307 -5.23 6.25 20.87
CA LEU A 307 -5.12 6.87 19.54
C LEU A 307 -4.87 5.83 18.44
N VAL A 308 -4.03 4.82 18.70
CA VAL A 308 -3.82 3.68 17.79
C VAL A 308 -5.13 2.92 17.58
N LEU A 309 -5.89 2.64 18.64
CA LEU A 309 -7.18 1.95 18.54
C LEU A 309 -8.24 2.81 17.83
N ALA A 310 -8.32 4.11 18.12
CA ALA A 310 -9.27 5.01 17.48
C ALA A 310 -8.99 5.17 15.97
N TYR A 311 -7.72 5.30 15.59
CA TYR A 311 -7.34 5.44 14.18
C TYR A 311 -7.35 4.11 13.44
N GLY A 312 -6.96 3.01 14.09
CA GLY A 312 -7.19 1.66 13.59
C GLY A 312 -8.67 1.41 13.33
N GLY A 313 -9.55 1.88 14.23
CA GLY A 313 -11.00 1.90 14.05
C GLY A 313 -11.46 2.73 12.85
N LEU A 314 -10.87 3.91 12.61
CA LEU A 314 -11.13 4.72 11.41
C LEU A 314 -10.68 4.00 10.13
N SER A 315 -9.51 3.37 10.17
CA SER A 315 -8.94 2.61 9.05
C SER A 315 -9.81 1.40 8.70
N LEU A 316 -10.30 0.66 9.71
CA LEU A 316 -11.25 -0.44 9.56
C LEU A 316 -12.63 0.07 9.10
N SER A 317 -13.07 1.25 9.58
CA SER A 317 -14.33 1.85 9.15
C SER A 317 -14.33 2.26 7.68
N LYS A 318 -13.16 2.49 7.06
CA LYS A 318 -13.02 2.73 5.61
C LYS A 318 -13.62 1.59 4.79
N SER A 319 -13.59 0.35 5.30
CA SER A 319 -14.20 -0.82 4.66
C SER A 319 -15.72 -0.79 4.68
N TYR A 320 -16.32 -0.06 5.65
CA TYR A 320 -17.78 0.05 5.84
C TYR A 320 -18.37 1.37 5.32
N VAL A 321 -17.54 2.38 5.06
CA VAL A 321 -17.99 3.64 4.46
C VAL A 321 -18.21 3.42 2.96
N GLY A 322 -19.48 3.26 2.55
CA GLY A 322 -19.86 3.09 1.15
C GLY A 322 -19.70 4.32 0.25
N ILE A 323 -19.21 5.44 0.79
CA ILE A 323 -19.05 6.71 0.05
C ILE A 323 -17.60 6.85 -0.43
N GLU A 324 -17.38 6.58 -1.71
CA GLU A 324 -16.07 6.63 -2.38
C GLU A 324 -15.35 7.98 -2.20
N ALA A 325 -16.09 9.10 -2.23
CA ALA A 325 -15.53 10.43 -2.00
C ALA A 325 -14.89 10.58 -0.61
N VAL A 326 -15.48 10.00 0.42
CA VAL A 326 -14.93 10.04 1.80
C VAL A 326 -13.65 9.20 1.88
N LYS A 327 -13.61 8.04 1.20
CA LYS A 327 -12.39 7.20 1.13
C LYS A 327 -11.23 7.96 0.47
N ARG A 328 -11.51 8.70 -0.59
CA ARG A 328 -10.51 9.52 -1.30
C ARG A 328 -10.00 10.68 -0.46
N ILE A 329 -10.90 11.43 0.20
CA ILE A 329 -10.51 12.53 1.10
C ILE A 329 -9.63 12.01 2.24
N LEU A 330 -10.05 10.91 2.89
CA LEU A 330 -9.28 10.32 3.98
C LEU A 330 -7.88 9.91 3.50
N THR A 331 -7.77 9.32 2.30
CA THR A 331 -6.49 8.95 1.69
C THR A 331 -5.59 10.17 1.49
N GLY A 332 -6.12 11.28 0.96
CA GLY A 332 -5.38 12.53 0.79
C GLY A 332 -4.90 13.11 2.13
N VAL A 333 -5.72 13.06 3.18
CA VAL A 333 -5.32 13.49 4.53
C VAL A 333 -4.21 12.61 5.11
N VAL A 334 -4.30 11.28 4.94
CA VAL A 334 -3.23 10.35 5.39
C VAL A 334 -1.92 10.65 4.66
N THR A 335 -1.95 10.82 3.34
CA THR A 335 -0.77 11.14 2.54
C THR A 335 -0.17 12.49 2.92
N ALA A 336 -1.00 13.51 3.14
CA ALA A 336 -0.53 14.81 3.63
C ALA A 336 0.14 14.70 5.01
N SER A 337 -0.46 13.92 5.92
CA SER A 337 0.10 13.66 7.25
C SER A 337 1.49 13.01 7.18
N ALA A 338 1.67 11.99 6.33
CA ALA A 338 2.95 11.32 6.12
C ALA A 338 4.02 12.27 5.55
N LEU A 339 3.70 13.01 4.47
CA LEU A 339 4.61 13.99 3.89
C LEU A 339 5.00 15.09 4.88
N LEU A 340 4.05 15.53 5.69
CA LEU A 340 4.27 16.57 6.68
C LEU A 340 5.15 16.07 7.83
N HIS A 341 4.96 14.83 8.26
CA HIS A 341 5.84 14.17 9.20
C HIS A 341 7.28 14.11 8.66
N PHE A 342 7.47 13.65 7.42
CA PHE A 342 8.80 13.59 6.82
C PHE A 342 9.47 14.98 6.76
N TYR A 343 8.67 16.01 6.50
CA TYR A 343 9.13 17.39 6.47
C TYR A 343 9.57 17.91 7.85
N TYR A 344 8.78 17.66 8.89
CA TYR A 344 9.09 18.11 10.24
C TYR A 344 10.29 17.42 10.87
N ASP A 345 10.48 16.14 10.55
CA ASP A 345 11.63 15.38 11.02
C ASP A 345 12.96 15.92 10.49
N GLY A 346 12.97 16.56 9.32
CA GLY A 346 14.13 17.29 8.82
C GLY A 346 14.64 18.39 9.76
N PHE A 347 13.83 18.85 10.72
CA PHE A 347 14.23 19.79 11.77
C PHE A 347 14.73 19.09 13.03
N ILE A 348 14.46 17.79 13.20
CA ILE A 348 14.95 17.00 14.33
C ILE A 348 16.44 16.74 14.23
N TRP A 349 16.88 16.33 13.03
CA TRP A 349 18.23 15.84 12.76
C TRP A 349 19.30 16.94 12.57
N LYS A 350 18.99 18.20 12.91
CA LYS A 350 19.97 19.31 12.86
C LYS A 350 20.91 19.28 14.06
N VAL A 351 21.80 18.29 14.11
CA VAL A 351 22.84 18.07 15.16
C VAL A 351 23.86 19.22 15.27
N ARG A 352 23.78 20.25 14.42
CA ARG A 352 24.55 21.50 14.53
C ARG A 352 23.98 22.48 15.56
N GLU A 353 22.68 22.39 15.87
CA GLU A 353 22.04 23.31 16.82
C GLU A 353 22.45 23.00 18.25
N LYS A 354 22.84 24.04 19.00
CA LYS A 354 23.32 23.91 20.38
C LYS A 354 22.30 23.19 21.28
N SER A 355 21.03 23.53 21.15
CA SER A 355 19.92 22.87 21.86
C SER A 355 19.82 21.37 21.54
N THR A 356 20.01 21.00 20.26
CA THR A 356 19.95 19.61 19.82
C THR A 356 21.11 18.79 20.37
N ARG A 357 22.33 19.35 20.36
CA ARG A 357 23.52 18.71 20.94
C ARG A 357 23.43 18.55 22.45
N GLN A 358 22.99 19.58 23.17
CA GLN A 358 22.83 19.55 24.63
C GLN A 358 21.84 18.45 25.07
N SER A 359 20.69 18.35 24.41
CA SER A 359 19.72 17.30 24.67
C SER A 359 20.28 15.91 24.33
N LEU A 360 21.04 15.75 23.25
CA LEU A 360 21.72 14.48 22.92
C LEU A 360 22.98 14.18 23.75
N GLY A 361 23.39 15.07 24.66
CA GLY A 361 24.60 14.89 25.49
C GLY A 361 25.93 15.09 24.75
N ILE A 362 25.92 15.84 23.64
CA ILE A 362 27.08 16.13 22.78
C ILE A 362 27.62 17.53 23.15
N THR A 363 28.95 17.70 23.27
CA THR A 363 29.60 18.99 23.58
C THR A 363 29.85 19.85 22.32
N GLY A 364 29.87 21.18 22.45
CA GLY A 364 30.14 22.16 21.36
C GLY A 364 28.94 22.53 20.48
N GLY A 365 29.09 23.56 19.61
CA GLY A 365 28.08 24.08 18.68
C GLY A 365 28.40 25.54 18.29
N THR A 366 28.08 25.98 17.07
CA THR A 366 28.86 27.08 16.44
C THR A 366 28.10 28.09 15.60
N VAL A 367 26.78 28.00 15.45
CA VAL A 367 26.12 28.83 14.44
C VAL A 367 25.22 29.88 15.02
N ASP A 368 25.84 31.06 15.10
CA ASP A 368 25.24 32.35 14.77
C ASP A 368 25.00 32.49 13.25
N ILE A 369 24.05 33.39 12.96
CA ILE A 369 23.27 33.53 11.74
C ILE A 369 24.12 34.01 10.55
N SER A 370 24.04 33.33 9.40
CA SER A 370 24.45 33.92 8.11
C SER A 370 23.44 34.99 7.71
N LYS A 371 23.78 36.27 7.93
CA LYS A 371 22.92 37.43 7.64
C LYS A 371 22.90 37.87 6.16
N ASN A 372 23.78 37.33 5.31
CA ASN A 372 23.96 37.83 3.94
C ASN A 372 23.55 36.80 2.88
N ALA A 373 22.25 36.53 2.77
CA ALA A 373 21.69 35.89 1.57
C ALA A 373 20.90 36.94 0.79
N PHE A 374 21.16 37.03 -0.52
CA PHE A 374 20.48 37.97 -1.44
C PHE A 374 18.95 37.80 -1.44
N LEU A 375 18.45 36.61 -1.10
CA LEU A 375 17.03 36.30 -0.95
C LEU A 375 16.70 35.88 0.49
N PRO A 376 15.49 36.20 0.99
CA PRO A 376 14.99 35.67 2.25
C PRO A 376 15.02 34.12 2.27
N SER A 377 15.38 33.53 3.41
CA SER A 377 15.46 32.07 3.59
C SER A 377 14.14 31.32 3.29
N TRP A 378 12.99 32.00 3.42
CA TRP A 378 11.69 31.44 3.05
C TRP A 378 11.50 31.41 1.53
N ALA A 379 11.95 32.45 0.81
CA ALA A 379 11.84 32.54 -0.65
C ALA A 379 12.72 31.50 -1.34
N LEU A 380 13.97 31.33 -0.88
CA LEU A 380 14.86 30.27 -1.38
C LEU A 380 14.29 28.88 -1.10
N HIS A 381 13.57 28.69 0.00
CA HIS A 381 12.91 27.42 0.30
C HIS A 381 11.70 27.17 -0.59
N GLY A 382 10.86 28.18 -0.80
CA GLY A 382 9.75 28.12 -1.75
C GLY A 382 10.23 27.77 -3.16
N ALA A 383 11.29 28.41 -3.63
CA ALA A 383 11.89 28.10 -4.93
C ALA A 383 12.35 26.63 -5.05
N LYS A 384 12.88 26.04 -3.96
CA LYS A 384 13.24 24.62 -3.93
C LYS A 384 12.03 23.70 -4.02
N TRP A 385 10.94 24.02 -3.31
CA TRP A 385 9.68 23.27 -3.43
C TRP A 385 9.12 23.39 -4.83
N VAL A 386 9.16 24.58 -5.43
CA VAL A 386 8.71 24.75 -6.82
C VAL A 386 9.51 23.86 -7.76
N ALA A 387 10.84 23.88 -7.66
CA ALA A 387 11.71 23.10 -8.54
C ALA A 387 11.60 21.58 -8.36
N VAL A 388 11.52 21.10 -7.12
CA VAL A 388 11.63 19.65 -6.81
C VAL A 388 10.27 18.98 -6.65
N PHE A 389 9.22 19.74 -6.33
CA PHE A 389 7.89 19.20 -6.06
C PHE A 389 6.86 19.74 -7.05
N VAL A 390 6.68 21.06 -7.15
CA VAL A 390 5.57 21.63 -7.93
C VAL A 390 5.73 21.39 -9.42
N ILE A 391 6.91 21.67 -9.99
CA ILE A 391 7.15 21.49 -11.44
C ILE A 391 7.01 20.02 -11.85
N PRO A 392 7.69 19.05 -11.20
CA PRO A 392 7.55 17.64 -11.57
C PRO A 392 6.12 17.12 -11.39
N LEU A 393 5.47 17.46 -10.27
CA LEU A 393 4.11 17.00 -10.01
C LEU A 393 3.09 17.62 -10.97
N ALA A 394 3.27 18.90 -11.35
CA ALA A 394 2.43 19.55 -12.34
C ALA A 394 2.65 18.97 -13.75
N ALA A 395 3.89 18.60 -14.09
CA ALA A 395 4.18 17.93 -15.36
C ALA A 395 3.51 16.55 -15.43
N LEU A 396 3.62 15.74 -14.38
CA LEU A 396 2.94 14.44 -14.26
C LEU A 396 1.42 14.60 -14.32
N TRP A 397 0.86 15.55 -13.57
CA TRP A 397 -0.56 15.82 -13.62
C TRP A 397 -1.04 16.22 -15.03
N PHE A 398 -0.31 17.12 -15.68
CA PHE A 398 -0.65 17.56 -17.03
C PHE A 398 -0.64 16.38 -18.00
N THR A 399 0.38 15.53 -17.96
CA THR A 399 0.45 14.36 -18.83
C THR A 399 -0.59 13.30 -18.48
N GLU A 400 -0.84 13.01 -17.19
CA GLU A 400 -1.87 12.07 -16.73
C GLU A 400 -3.27 12.45 -17.24
N VAL A 401 -3.62 13.76 -17.23
CA VAL A 401 -4.92 14.24 -17.70
C VAL A 401 -5.04 14.25 -19.24
N HIS A 402 -3.93 14.45 -19.96
CA HIS A 402 -3.95 14.61 -21.43
C HIS A 402 -3.47 13.36 -22.19
N SER A 403 -2.93 12.37 -21.51
CA SER A 403 -2.45 11.12 -22.11
C SER A 403 -3.57 10.09 -22.16
N ALA A 404 -3.85 9.58 -23.37
CA ALA A 404 -4.82 8.53 -23.61
C ALA A 404 -4.19 7.12 -23.56
N GLN A 405 -3.15 6.90 -22.74
CA GLN A 405 -2.47 5.60 -22.69
C GLN A 405 -3.37 4.52 -22.10
N GLY A 406 -3.60 3.47 -22.88
CA GLY A 406 -4.41 2.32 -22.46
C GLY A 406 -3.74 1.54 -21.34
N LYS A 407 -4.55 1.03 -20.39
CA LYS A 407 -4.08 0.16 -19.27
C LYS A 407 -3.20 -0.99 -19.77
N LEU A 408 -3.60 -1.65 -20.86
CA LEU A 408 -2.88 -2.76 -21.49
C LEU A 408 -1.49 -2.36 -22.00
N GLU A 409 -1.38 -1.24 -22.72
CA GLU A 409 -0.10 -0.77 -23.27
C GLU A 409 0.90 -0.48 -22.15
N ARG A 410 0.44 0.18 -21.08
CA ARG A 410 1.26 0.47 -19.91
C ARG A 410 1.76 -0.80 -19.24
N LEU A 411 0.88 -1.77 -18.98
CA LEU A 411 1.26 -3.03 -18.35
C LEU A 411 2.18 -3.87 -19.26
N GLY A 412 1.96 -3.87 -20.57
CA GLY A 412 2.83 -4.51 -21.55
C GLY A 412 4.24 -3.89 -21.56
N ALA A 413 4.35 -2.56 -21.48
CA ALA A 413 5.64 -1.87 -21.35
C ALA A 413 6.36 -2.28 -20.05
N ILE A 414 5.65 -2.37 -18.92
CA ILE A 414 6.24 -2.81 -17.64
C ILE A 414 6.76 -4.26 -17.73
N VAL A 415 6.04 -5.15 -18.41
CA VAL A 415 6.53 -6.52 -18.67
C VAL A 415 7.80 -6.51 -19.54
N ALA A 416 7.88 -5.63 -20.55
CA ALA A 416 9.07 -5.49 -21.38
C ALA A 416 10.27 -4.92 -20.58
N ASP A 417 10.01 -4.01 -19.64
CA ASP A 417 11.02 -3.41 -18.77
C ASP A 417 11.49 -4.37 -17.67
N LEU A 418 10.58 -5.23 -17.17
CA LEU A 418 10.79 -6.14 -16.05
C LEU A 418 10.35 -7.58 -16.39
N PRO A 419 11.02 -8.26 -17.34
CA PRO A 419 10.61 -9.58 -17.85
C PRO A 419 10.72 -10.71 -16.82
N SER A 420 11.39 -10.48 -15.69
CA SER A 420 11.49 -11.44 -14.58
C SER A 420 10.52 -11.12 -13.43
N SER A 421 9.69 -10.08 -13.56
CA SER A 421 8.70 -9.73 -12.54
C SER A 421 7.46 -10.60 -12.67
N VAL A 422 7.28 -11.51 -11.70
CA VAL A 422 6.07 -12.31 -11.52
C VAL A 422 4.83 -11.42 -11.49
N ARG A 423 4.91 -10.29 -10.78
CA ARG A 423 3.78 -9.37 -10.62
C ARG A 423 3.46 -8.59 -11.90
N ALA A 424 4.46 -8.19 -12.67
CA ALA A 424 4.22 -7.53 -13.96
C ALA A 424 3.45 -8.46 -14.90
N HIS A 425 3.90 -9.72 -15.00
CA HIS A 425 3.21 -10.74 -15.80
C HIS A 425 1.80 -11.02 -15.29
N PHE A 426 1.61 -11.14 -13.98
CA PHE A 426 0.29 -11.35 -13.38
C PHE A 426 -0.67 -10.19 -13.67
N ASN A 427 -0.25 -8.94 -13.41
CA ASN A 427 -1.09 -7.76 -13.64
C ASN A 427 -1.45 -7.61 -15.12
N TYR A 428 -0.50 -7.86 -16.02
CA TYR A 428 -0.74 -7.80 -17.46
C TYR A 428 -1.68 -8.93 -17.92
N ALA A 429 -1.51 -10.15 -17.41
CA ALA A 429 -2.39 -11.27 -17.70
C ALA A 429 -3.84 -11.00 -17.27
N THR A 430 -4.05 -10.47 -16.07
CA THR A 430 -5.39 -10.08 -15.59
C THR A 430 -6.01 -9.00 -16.49
N ALA A 431 -5.24 -7.99 -16.88
CA ALA A 431 -5.75 -6.95 -17.79
C ALA A 431 -6.06 -7.48 -19.21
N LEU A 432 -5.30 -8.48 -19.69
CA LEU A 432 -5.58 -9.17 -20.96
C LEU A 432 -6.86 -9.99 -20.86
N GLN A 433 -7.09 -10.69 -19.75
CA GLN A 433 -8.31 -11.43 -19.49
C GLN A 433 -9.53 -10.50 -19.46
N GLU A 434 -9.46 -9.38 -18.73
CA GLU A 434 -10.52 -8.34 -18.71
C GLU A 434 -10.82 -7.79 -20.11
N ALA A 435 -9.83 -7.78 -21.00
CA ALA A 435 -9.97 -7.34 -22.39
C ALA A 435 -10.39 -8.44 -23.36
N GLY A 436 -10.71 -9.65 -22.87
CA GLY A 436 -11.11 -10.80 -23.69
C GLY A 436 -9.96 -11.48 -24.45
N ARG A 437 -8.69 -11.07 -24.21
CA ARG A 437 -7.49 -11.64 -24.86
C ARG A 437 -7.00 -12.86 -24.06
N THR A 438 -7.85 -13.87 -23.94
CA THR A 438 -7.69 -15.03 -23.04
C THR A 438 -6.47 -15.90 -23.34
N ASP A 439 -6.07 -16.03 -24.61
CA ASP A 439 -4.85 -16.76 -25.00
C ASP A 439 -3.57 -16.10 -24.49
N GLU A 440 -3.46 -14.78 -24.65
CA GLU A 440 -2.30 -14.03 -24.18
C GLU A 440 -2.26 -13.95 -22.66
N ALA A 441 -3.43 -13.81 -22.03
CA ALA A 441 -3.57 -13.87 -20.58
C ALA A 441 -3.04 -15.21 -20.02
N ALA A 442 -3.47 -16.34 -20.60
CA ALA A 442 -3.00 -17.66 -20.20
C ALA A 442 -1.48 -17.78 -20.34
N GLY A 443 -0.92 -17.31 -21.47
CA GLY A 443 0.53 -17.29 -21.69
C GLY A 443 1.29 -16.52 -20.59
N HIS A 444 0.81 -15.33 -20.21
CA HIS A 444 1.45 -14.54 -19.16
C HIS A 444 1.26 -15.12 -17.75
N PHE A 445 0.11 -15.72 -17.43
CA PHE A 445 -0.04 -16.48 -16.17
C PHE A 445 0.92 -17.67 -16.12
N SER A 446 1.12 -18.40 -17.22
CA SER A 446 2.12 -19.48 -17.28
C SER A 446 3.54 -18.97 -17.07
N VAL A 447 3.91 -17.81 -17.63
CA VAL A 447 5.22 -17.18 -17.36
C VAL A 447 5.34 -16.81 -15.88
N ALA A 448 4.32 -16.20 -15.28
CA ALA A 448 4.31 -15.86 -13.86
C ALA A 448 4.50 -17.12 -12.98
N LEU A 449 3.83 -18.23 -13.31
CA LEU A 449 3.98 -19.51 -12.60
C LEU A 449 5.35 -20.16 -12.82
N ARG A 450 5.96 -20.01 -14.00
CA ARG A 450 7.34 -20.49 -14.23
C ARG A 450 8.35 -19.71 -13.39
N LEU A 451 8.14 -18.40 -13.22
CA LEU A 451 8.99 -17.54 -12.40
C LEU A 451 8.74 -17.74 -10.90
N ASN A 452 7.50 -18.00 -10.49
CA ASN A 452 7.13 -18.32 -9.12
C ASN A 452 6.00 -19.36 -9.09
N PRO A 453 6.34 -20.65 -8.95
CA PRO A 453 5.36 -21.74 -8.87
C PRO A 453 4.46 -21.65 -7.63
N GLY A 454 4.86 -20.91 -6.60
CA GLY A 454 4.10 -20.76 -5.36
C GLY A 454 2.95 -19.74 -5.43
N SER A 455 2.52 -19.31 -6.61
CA SER A 455 1.44 -18.33 -6.75
C SER A 455 0.09 -19.01 -6.91
N ALA A 456 -0.62 -19.21 -5.80
CA ALA A 456 -1.96 -19.82 -5.82
C ALA A 456 -2.96 -19.01 -6.67
N LYS A 457 -2.91 -17.66 -6.61
CA LYS A 457 -3.75 -16.79 -7.45
C LYS A 457 -3.50 -16.98 -8.94
N ALA A 458 -2.24 -17.15 -9.35
CA ALA A 458 -1.90 -17.37 -10.76
C ALA A 458 -2.35 -18.75 -11.24
N HIS A 459 -2.32 -19.76 -10.37
CA HIS A 459 -2.90 -21.06 -10.65
C HIS A 459 -4.41 -20.98 -10.89
N VAL A 460 -5.16 -20.33 -9.99
CA VAL A 460 -6.62 -20.20 -10.13
C VAL A 460 -7.02 -19.40 -11.36
N ASN A 461 -6.36 -18.27 -11.65
CA ASN A 461 -6.68 -17.50 -12.84
C ASN A 461 -6.36 -18.25 -14.14
N LEU A 462 -5.26 -19.01 -14.17
CA LEU A 462 -4.97 -19.88 -15.31
C LEU A 462 -6.00 -21.01 -15.44
N ALA A 463 -6.44 -21.60 -14.32
CA ALA A 463 -7.49 -22.62 -14.30
C ALA A 463 -8.80 -22.08 -14.87
N ALA A 464 -9.23 -20.88 -14.48
CA ALA A 464 -10.42 -20.22 -15.01
C ALA A 464 -10.36 -20.07 -16.53
N LEU A 465 -9.24 -19.59 -17.07
CA LEU A 465 -9.04 -19.47 -18.53
C LEU A 465 -9.01 -20.83 -19.25
N LEU A 466 -8.54 -21.88 -18.58
CA LEU A 466 -8.55 -23.23 -19.13
C LEU A 466 -9.97 -23.82 -19.15
N MET A 467 -10.78 -23.51 -18.14
CA MET A 467 -12.20 -23.89 -18.08
C MET A 467 -12.99 -23.26 -19.22
N GLU A 468 -12.79 -21.97 -19.48
CA GLU A 468 -13.40 -21.27 -20.63
C GLU A 468 -13.04 -21.94 -21.98
N LYS A 469 -11.89 -22.62 -22.04
CA LYS A 469 -11.43 -23.38 -23.21
C LYS A 469 -11.85 -24.85 -23.21
N GLY A 470 -12.62 -25.29 -22.22
CA GLY A 470 -13.03 -26.69 -22.04
C GLY A 470 -11.92 -27.63 -21.58
N LYS A 471 -10.76 -27.12 -21.14
CA LYS A 471 -9.61 -27.92 -20.68
C LYS A 471 -9.70 -28.20 -19.19
N LEU A 472 -10.73 -28.95 -18.80
CA LEU A 472 -11.09 -29.17 -17.40
C LEU A 472 -10.05 -29.95 -16.59
N ASP A 473 -9.38 -30.95 -17.17
CA ASP A 473 -8.32 -31.72 -16.47
C ASP A 473 -7.10 -30.85 -16.11
N GLU A 474 -6.71 -29.95 -17.02
CA GLU A 474 -5.62 -28.99 -16.78
C GLU A 474 -6.03 -27.98 -15.69
N ALA A 475 -7.29 -27.53 -15.72
CA ALA A 475 -7.85 -26.64 -14.71
C ALA A 475 -7.87 -27.30 -13.31
N GLN A 476 -8.29 -28.57 -13.21
CA GLN A 476 -8.25 -29.35 -11.97
C GLN A 476 -6.83 -29.36 -11.40
N THR A 477 -5.83 -29.69 -12.22
CA THR A 477 -4.42 -29.74 -11.77
C THR A 477 -3.97 -28.42 -11.16
N HIS A 478 -4.40 -27.29 -11.74
CA HIS A 478 -4.06 -25.96 -11.22
C HIS A 478 -4.82 -25.62 -9.93
N PHE A 479 -6.09 -25.99 -9.78
CA PHE A 479 -6.79 -25.84 -8.50
C PHE A 479 -6.17 -26.69 -7.40
N GLU A 480 -5.75 -27.92 -7.68
CA GLU A 480 -5.02 -28.77 -6.73
C GLU A 480 -3.70 -28.11 -6.28
N GLN A 481 -2.95 -27.50 -7.20
CA GLN A 481 -1.75 -26.74 -6.81
C GLN A 481 -2.09 -25.51 -5.97
N ALA A 482 -3.15 -24.77 -6.34
CA ALA A 482 -3.58 -23.60 -5.59
C ALA A 482 -3.99 -23.95 -4.15
N LEU A 483 -4.74 -25.04 -3.95
CA LEU A 483 -5.15 -25.54 -2.65
C LEU A 483 -3.98 -26.17 -1.86
N ARG A 484 -3.00 -26.79 -2.54
CA ARG A 484 -1.75 -27.22 -1.88
C ARG A 484 -0.98 -26.03 -1.30
N ILE A 485 -0.98 -24.89 -1.98
CA ILE A 485 -0.30 -23.67 -1.54
C ILE A 485 -1.12 -22.92 -0.48
N ALA A 486 -2.44 -22.84 -0.66
CA ALA A 486 -3.36 -22.10 0.20
C ALA A 486 -4.58 -22.95 0.58
N PRO A 487 -4.41 -23.94 1.49
CA PRO A 487 -5.43 -24.95 1.80
C PRO A 487 -6.65 -24.42 2.57
N ASN A 488 -6.60 -23.18 3.05
CA ASN A 488 -7.68 -22.57 3.83
C ASN A 488 -8.38 -21.44 3.05
N ASN A 489 -8.28 -21.43 1.72
CA ASN A 489 -8.91 -20.40 0.90
C ASN A 489 -10.27 -20.88 0.38
N ALA A 490 -11.35 -20.34 0.94
CA ALA A 490 -12.74 -20.71 0.59
C ALA A 490 -13.08 -20.49 -0.89
N GLU A 491 -12.61 -19.40 -1.51
CA GLU A 491 -12.85 -19.10 -2.92
C GLU A 491 -12.23 -20.17 -3.82
N TYR A 492 -11.06 -20.69 -3.46
CA TYR A 492 -10.39 -21.74 -4.22
C TYR A 492 -11.11 -23.07 -4.09
N HIS A 493 -11.65 -23.39 -2.91
CA HIS A 493 -12.51 -24.55 -2.72
C HIS A 493 -13.79 -24.46 -3.56
N SER A 494 -14.45 -23.30 -3.60
CA SER A 494 -15.63 -23.09 -4.46
C SER A 494 -15.31 -23.22 -5.95
N GLY A 495 -14.20 -22.62 -6.41
CA GLY A 495 -13.77 -22.75 -7.81
C GLY A 495 -13.40 -24.19 -8.19
N TYR A 496 -12.74 -24.91 -7.27
CA TYR A 496 -12.39 -26.31 -7.49
C TYR A 496 -13.61 -27.23 -7.51
N ALA A 497 -14.58 -26.99 -6.62
CA ALA A 497 -15.86 -27.69 -6.62
C ALA A 497 -16.57 -27.55 -7.98
N TYR A 498 -16.56 -26.35 -8.56
CA TYR A 498 -17.12 -26.13 -9.89
C TYR A 498 -16.39 -26.96 -10.97
N VAL A 499 -15.06 -27.02 -10.95
CA VAL A 499 -14.31 -27.85 -11.93
C VAL A 499 -14.62 -29.33 -11.76
N LEU A 500 -14.68 -29.83 -10.52
CA LEU A 500 -15.02 -31.22 -10.22
C LEU A 500 -16.44 -31.57 -10.69
N ASP A 501 -17.40 -30.67 -10.49
CA ASP A 501 -18.77 -30.79 -10.99
C ASP A 501 -18.81 -30.90 -12.53
N GLN A 502 -18.04 -30.06 -13.24
CA GLN A 502 -17.97 -30.15 -14.71
C GLN A 502 -17.30 -31.44 -15.21
N LEU A 503 -16.43 -32.07 -14.39
CA LEU A 503 -15.82 -33.36 -14.66
C LEU A 503 -16.69 -34.57 -14.24
N GLY A 504 -17.81 -34.34 -13.56
CA GLY A 504 -18.70 -35.40 -13.04
C GLY A 504 -18.20 -36.05 -11.74
N HIS A 505 -17.31 -35.38 -11.00
CA HIS A 505 -16.80 -35.83 -9.70
C HIS A 505 -17.67 -35.28 -8.55
N ASP A 506 -18.98 -35.54 -8.59
CA ASP A 506 -19.99 -34.86 -7.76
C ASP A 506 -19.73 -34.99 -6.26
N GLU A 507 -19.33 -36.17 -5.77
CA GLU A 507 -19.04 -36.37 -4.34
C GLU A 507 -17.88 -35.50 -3.84
N GLN A 508 -16.84 -35.33 -4.68
CA GLN A 508 -15.73 -34.46 -4.35
C GLN A 508 -16.14 -32.99 -4.42
N ALA A 509 -16.95 -32.62 -5.42
CA ALA A 509 -17.47 -31.27 -5.56
C ALA A 509 -18.30 -30.82 -4.33
N VAL A 510 -19.15 -31.71 -3.79
CA VAL A 510 -19.89 -31.44 -2.53
C VAL A 510 -18.92 -31.18 -1.38
N ALA A 511 -17.91 -32.04 -1.19
CA ALA A 511 -16.96 -31.90 -0.10
C ALA A 511 -16.19 -30.56 -0.14
N GLU A 512 -15.85 -30.12 -1.34
CA GLU A 512 -15.18 -28.83 -1.60
C GLU A 512 -16.12 -27.63 -1.38
N CYS A 513 -17.39 -27.71 -1.80
CA CYS A 513 -18.41 -26.70 -1.48
C CYS A 513 -18.62 -26.55 0.04
N GLU A 514 -18.71 -27.67 0.77
CA GLU A 514 -18.83 -27.65 2.22
C GLU A 514 -17.56 -27.10 2.89
N ALA A 515 -16.37 -27.40 2.37
CA ALA A 515 -15.11 -26.83 2.84
C ALA A 515 -15.10 -25.31 2.68
N SER A 516 -15.53 -24.79 1.53
CA SER A 516 -15.67 -23.35 1.29
C SER A 516 -16.55 -22.67 2.36
N ILE A 517 -17.74 -23.22 2.63
CA ILE A 517 -18.66 -22.68 3.64
C ILE A 517 -18.09 -22.79 5.06
N ARG A 518 -17.44 -23.91 5.41
CA ARG A 518 -16.79 -24.06 6.73
C ARG A 518 -15.69 -23.02 6.94
N LEU A 519 -14.91 -22.73 5.91
CA LEU A 519 -13.80 -21.76 5.96
C LEU A 519 -14.30 -20.30 5.96
N ALA A 520 -15.40 -20.02 5.25
CA ALA A 520 -15.97 -18.68 5.15
C ALA A 520 -17.50 -18.68 5.39
N PRO A 521 -17.97 -18.98 6.61
CA PRO A 521 -19.40 -19.13 6.91
C PRO A 521 -20.23 -17.83 6.80
N LYS A 522 -19.56 -16.69 6.63
CA LYS A 522 -20.19 -15.37 6.41
C LYS A 522 -20.03 -14.88 4.97
N SER A 523 -19.55 -15.71 4.06
CA SER A 523 -19.41 -15.36 2.65
C SER A 523 -20.71 -15.64 1.91
N GLY A 524 -21.40 -14.57 1.46
CA GLY A 524 -22.57 -14.69 0.60
C GLY A 524 -22.24 -15.47 -0.68
N GLN A 525 -21.08 -15.20 -1.28
CA GLN A 525 -20.61 -15.88 -2.49
C GLN A 525 -20.44 -17.40 -2.29
N ALA A 526 -19.92 -17.84 -1.13
CA ALA A 526 -19.75 -19.27 -0.85
C ALA A 526 -21.10 -20.00 -0.76
N HIS A 527 -22.08 -19.37 -0.10
CA HIS A 527 -23.46 -19.88 -0.05
C HIS A 527 -24.10 -19.90 -1.44
N TYR A 528 -23.89 -18.86 -2.25
CA TYR A 528 -24.38 -18.80 -3.63
C TYR A 528 -23.82 -19.94 -4.47
N SER A 529 -22.49 -20.13 -4.50
CA SER A 529 -21.85 -21.19 -5.27
C SER A 529 -22.34 -22.59 -4.88
N TYR A 530 -22.57 -22.85 -3.58
CA TYR A 530 -23.11 -24.14 -3.17
C TYR A 530 -24.60 -24.27 -3.54
N GLY A 531 -25.38 -23.20 -3.44
CA GLY A 531 -26.77 -23.17 -3.93
C GLY A 531 -26.87 -23.52 -5.41
N ALA A 532 -26.01 -22.92 -6.25
CA ALA A 532 -25.94 -23.20 -7.68
C ALA A 532 -25.55 -24.66 -7.97
N PHE A 533 -24.59 -25.21 -7.22
CA PHE A 533 -24.26 -26.63 -7.30
C PHE A 533 -25.47 -27.53 -6.97
N LEU A 534 -26.19 -27.23 -5.88
CA LEU A 534 -27.35 -28.00 -5.43
C LEU A 534 -28.51 -27.91 -6.43
N GLU A 535 -28.75 -26.73 -7.00
CA GLU A 535 -29.77 -26.50 -8.04
C GLU A 535 -29.50 -27.37 -9.27
N LYS A 536 -28.25 -27.35 -9.77
CA LYS A 536 -27.84 -28.18 -10.93
C LYS A 536 -28.10 -29.67 -10.71
N HIS A 537 -28.01 -30.14 -9.46
CA HIS A 537 -28.25 -31.53 -9.07
C HIS A 537 -29.69 -31.80 -8.60
N GLY A 538 -30.62 -30.87 -8.82
CA GLY A 538 -32.04 -31.05 -8.52
C GLY A 538 -32.42 -30.96 -7.04
N LYS A 539 -31.50 -30.56 -6.16
CA LYS A 539 -31.76 -30.36 -4.72
C LYS A 539 -32.35 -28.96 -4.47
N ILE A 540 -33.50 -28.70 -5.09
CA ILE A 540 -34.10 -27.36 -5.20
C ILE A 540 -34.39 -26.71 -3.84
N GLU A 541 -34.89 -27.45 -2.85
CA GLU A 541 -35.18 -26.89 -1.51
C GLU A 541 -33.91 -26.44 -0.79
N GLU A 542 -32.85 -27.24 -0.87
CA GLU A 542 -31.56 -26.91 -0.26
C GLU A 542 -30.93 -25.71 -0.97
N ALA A 543 -31.00 -25.66 -2.30
CA ALA A 543 -30.53 -24.53 -3.11
C ALA A 543 -31.21 -23.21 -2.70
N ILE A 544 -32.53 -23.20 -2.57
CA ILE A 544 -33.29 -22.03 -2.09
C ILE A 544 -32.82 -21.59 -0.70
N GLY A 545 -32.60 -22.53 0.22
CA GLY A 545 -32.06 -22.24 1.55
C GLY A 545 -30.70 -21.53 1.47
N HIS A 546 -29.81 -22.03 0.61
CA HIS A 546 -28.48 -21.45 0.39
C HIS A 546 -28.53 -20.08 -0.30
N TYR A 547 -29.38 -19.87 -1.31
CA TYR A 547 -29.55 -18.57 -1.94
C TYR A 547 -30.14 -17.52 -0.98
N ARG A 548 -31.12 -17.89 -0.15
CA ARG A 548 -31.65 -17.00 0.90
C ARG A 548 -30.56 -16.62 1.92
N GLN A 549 -29.74 -17.58 2.33
CA GLN A 549 -28.59 -17.30 3.21
C GLN A 549 -27.56 -16.39 2.53
N ALA A 550 -27.28 -16.62 1.25
CA ALA A 550 -26.39 -15.77 0.46
C ALA A 550 -26.87 -14.31 0.45
N LEU A 551 -28.15 -14.08 0.18
CA LEU A 551 -28.77 -12.75 0.14
C LEU A 551 -28.94 -12.12 1.53
N GLN A 552 -29.03 -12.92 2.60
CA GLN A 552 -28.99 -12.40 3.97
C GLN A 552 -27.59 -11.85 4.32
N LEU A 553 -26.54 -12.52 3.85
CA LEU A 553 -25.15 -12.15 4.10
C LEU A 553 -24.68 -11.01 3.18
N ASP A 554 -25.06 -11.07 1.90
CA ASP A 554 -24.80 -10.04 0.90
C ASP A 554 -26.05 -9.79 0.05
N PRO A 555 -26.86 -8.76 0.41
CA PRO A 555 -28.07 -8.40 -0.33
C PRO A 555 -27.81 -7.83 -1.73
N ARG A 556 -26.56 -7.70 -2.18
CA ARG A 556 -26.20 -7.10 -3.47
C ARG A 556 -25.83 -8.14 -4.53
N LEU A 557 -25.92 -9.43 -4.21
CA LEU A 557 -25.65 -10.53 -5.15
C LEU A 557 -26.78 -10.62 -6.18
N VAL A 558 -26.56 -10.01 -7.34
CA VAL A 558 -27.53 -9.94 -8.43
C VAL A 558 -27.89 -11.34 -8.95
N ASP A 559 -26.89 -12.20 -9.16
CA ASP A 559 -27.11 -13.57 -9.65
C ASP A 559 -27.94 -14.39 -8.66
N ALA A 560 -27.69 -14.25 -7.35
CA ALA A 560 -28.49 -14.92 -6.32
C ALA A 560 -29.95 -14.46 -6.30
N HIS A 561 -30.22 -13.18 -6.60
CA HIS A 561 -31.59 -12.69 -6.78
C HIS A 561 -32.26 -13.29 -8.02
N ILE A 562 -31.54 -13.38 -9.14
CA ILE A 562 -32.07 -13.96 -10.37
C ILE A 562 -32.36 -15.45 -10.17
N ASP A 563 -31.41 -16.22 -9.65
CA ASP A 563 -31.53 -17.67 -9.50
C ASP A 563 -32.60 -18.04 -8.46
N LEU A 564 -32.63 -17.36 -7.31
CA LEU A 564 -33.71 -17.56 -6.34
C LEU A 564 -35.08 -17.15 -6.92
N GLY A 565 -35.15 -16.01 -7.60
CA GLY A 565 -36.36 -15.53 -8.27
C GLY A 565 -36.91 -16.55 -9.27
N ASN A 566 -36.03 -17.17 -10.06
CA ASN A 566 -36.37 -18.23 -11.01
C ASN A 566 -36.93 -19.48 -10.31
N LEU A 567 -36.29 -19.93 -9.23
CA LEU A 567 -36.73 -21.10 -8.49
C LEU A 567 -38.09 -20.89 -7.81
N VAL A 568 -38.32 -19.73 -7.18
CA VAL A 568 -39.61 -19.44 -6.54
C VAL A 568 -40.72 -19.15 -7.56
N PHE A 569 -40.39 -18.57 -8.72
CA PHE A 569 -41.32 -18.46 -9.86
C PHE A 569 -41.77 -19.84 -10.36
N ALA A 570 -40.83 -20.78 -10.50
CA ALA A 570 -41.13 -22.15 -10.91
C ALA A 570 -42.07 -22.85 -9.92
N LYS A 571 -41.92 -22.58 -8.63
CA LYS A 571 -42.83 -23.05 -7.55
C LYS A 571 -44.18 -22.34 -7.50
N GLY A 572 -44.34 -21.23 -8.22
CA GLY A 572 -45.58 -20.47 -8.29
C GLY A 572 -45.70 -19.32 -7.28
N ASP A 573 -44.65 -19.02 -6.50
CA ASP A 573 -44.63 -17.82 -5.67
C ASP A 573 -44.25 -16.60 -6.53
N LEU A 574 -45.25 -16.07 -7.24
CA LEU A 574 -45.07 -14.95 -8.17
C LEU A 574 -44.67 -13.66 -7.44
N ALA A 575 -45.13 -13.48 -6.20
CA ALA A 575 -44.87 -12.28 -5.41
C ALA A 575 -43.40 -12.21 -4.96
N GLU A 576 -42.85 -13.31 -4.41
CA GLU A 576 -41.43 -13.38 -4.04
C GLU A 576 -40.53 -13.28 -5.28
N ALA A 577 -40.90 -13.95 -6.38
CA ALA A 577 -40.18 -13.87 -7.66
C ALA A 577 -40.06 -12.42 -8.17
N LYS A 578 -41.17 -11.69 -8.18
CA LYS A 578 -41.25 -10.29 -8.62
C LYS A 578 -40.32 -9.39 -7.82
N ASP A 579 -40.33 -9.53 -6.49
CA ASP A 579 -39.46 -8.74 -5.60
C ASP A 579 -37.97 -9.00 -5.88
N HIS A 580 -37.58 -10.27 -6.10
CA HIS A 580 -36.21 -10.60 -6.44
C HIS A 580 -35.77 -10.09 -7.81
N PHE A 581 -36.59 -10.24 -8.84
CA PHE A 581 -36.25 -9.70 -10.16
C PHE A 581 -36.22 -8.16 -10.17
N GLN A 582 -37.12 -7.50 -9.42
CA GLN A 582 -37.07 -6.04 -9.27
C GLN A 582 -35.76 -5.61 -8.58
N LYS A 583 -35.38 -6.26 -7.47
CA LYS A 583 -34.10 -6.00 -6.79
C LYS A 583 -32.90 -6.21 -7.71
N ALA A 584 -32.90 -7.28 -8.51
CA ALA A 584 -31.84 -7.52 -9.49
C ALA A 584 -31.75 -6.38 -10.52
N SER A 585 -32.89 -5.89 -11.03
CA SER A 585 -32.91 -4.74 -11.96
C SER A 585 -32.50 -3.42 -11.32
N ASP A 586 -32.80 -3.22 -10.03
CA ASP A 586 -32.40 -2.02 -9.29
C ASP A 586 -30.88 -2.02 -9.00
N LEU A 587 -30.32 -3.21 -8.72
CA LEU A 587 -28.89 -3.40 -8.43
C LEU A 587 -28.03 -3.31 -9.70
N ASP A 588 -28.50 -3.86 -10.83
CA ASP A 588 -27.85 -3.68 -12.14
C ASP A 588 -28.87 -3.30 -13.23
N PRO A 589 -29.07 -1.97 -13.43
CA PRO A 589 -30.01 -1.45 -14.42
C PRO A 589 -29.66 -1.74 -15.89
N LYS A 590 -28.51 -2.37 -16.16
CA LYS A 590 -28.09 -2.73 -17.52
C LYS A 590 -28.42 -4.16 -17.89
N LEU A 591 -28.82 -5.00 -16.93
CA LEU A 591 -29.15 -6.39 -17.20
C LEU A 591 -30.53 -6.51 -17.83
N ALA A 592 -30.58 -7.16 -18.99
CA ALA A 592 -31.82 -7.47 -19.68
C ALA A 592 -32.61 -8.65 -19.03
N GLN A 593 -31.90 -9.58 -18.39
CA GLN A 593 -32.48 -10.82 -17.84
C GLN A 593 -33.57 -10.56 -16.79
N PRO A 594 -33.39 -9.69 -15.76
CA PRO A 594 -34.45 -9.40 -14.79
C PRO A 594 -35.73 -8.87 -15.42
N HIS A 595 -35.63 -8.02 -16.44
CA HIS A 595 -36.80 -7.51 -17.18
C HIS A 595 -37.53 -8.63 -17.94
N ASN A 596 -36.81 -9.53 -18.60
CA ASN A 596 -37.44 -10.70 -19.21
C ASN A 596 -38.18 -11.56 -18.17
N TYR A 597 -37.59 -11.79 -17.00
CA TYR A 597 -38.24 -12.57 -15.95
C TYR A 597 -39.44 -11.86 -15.31
N LEU A 598 -39.36 -10.54 -15.08
CA LEU A 598 -40.51 -9.72 -14.67
C LEU A 598 -41.65 -9.82 -15.69
N GLY A 599 -41.34 -9.80 -16.99
CA GLY A 599 -42.33 -10.01 -18.04
C GLY A 599 -43.03 -11.37 -17.94
N LYS A 600 -42.27 -12.45 -17.64
CA LYS A 600 -42.82 -13.79 -17.41
C LYS A 600 -43.70 -13.85 -16.16
N VAL A 601 -43.34 -13.12 -15.10
CA VAL A 601 -44.18 -12.97 -13.89
C VAL A 601 -45.50 -12.31 -14.25
N PHE A 602 -45.48 -11.16 -14.93
CA PHE A 602 -46.69 -10.44 -15.34
C PHE A 602 -47.58 -11.26 -16.29
N MET A 603 -46.99 -12.03 -17.21
CA MET A 603 -47.74 -12.98 -18.04
C MET A 603 -48.50 -14.00 -17.21
N ARG A 604 -47.90 -14.55 -16.15
CA ARG A 604 -48.58 -15.49 -15.25
C ARG A 604 -49.62 -14.82 -14.33
N GLU A 605 -49.40 -13.56 -13.96
CA GLU A 605 -50.38 -12.76 -13.21
C GLU A 605 -51.58 -12.32 -14.09
N GLY A 606 -51.47 -12.44 -15.43
CA GLY A 606 -52.48 -12.01 -16.39
C GLY A 606 -52.38 -10.55 -16.81
N ASP A 607 -51.39 -9.80 -16.30
CA ASP A 607 -51.11 -8.41 -16.69
C ASP A 607 -50.25 -8.37 -17.96
N VAL A 608 -50.88 -8.69 -19.08
CA VAL A 608 -50.21 -8.78 -20.39
C VAL A 608 -49.59 -7.43 -20.80
N ALA A 609 -50.23 -6.31 -20.45
CA ALA A 609 -49.75 -4.97 -20.77
C ALA A 609 -48.40 -4.68 -20.09
N GLN A 610 -48.26 -4.99 -18.79
CA GLN A 610 -46.98 -4.86 -18.10
C GLN A 610 -45.93 -5.84 -18.64
N ALA A 611 -46.33 -7.07 -18.99
CA ALA A 611 -45.42 -8.04 -19.57
C ALA A 611 -44.78 -7.52 -20.87
N VAL A 612 -45.59 -6.96 -21.78
CA VAL A 612 -45.11 -6.35 -23.04
C VAL A 612 -44.11 -5.23 -22.78
N LEU A 613 -44.33 -4.39 -21.76
CA LEU A 613 -43.40 -3.31 -21.39
C LEU A 613 -42.06 -3.88 -20.91
N GLN A 614 -42.08 -4.89 -20.04
CA GLN A 614 -40.85 -5.49 -19.50
C GLN A 614 -40.05 -6.22 -20.59
N PHE A 615 -40.68 -6.97 -21.49
CA PHE A 615 -39.96 -7.61 -22.60
C PHE A 615 -39.37 -6.60 -23.58
N LYS A 616 -40.07 -5.49 -23.85
CA LYS A 616 -39.51 -4.39 -24.65
C LYS A 616 -38.29 -3.76 -23.99
N GLU A 617 -38.30 -3.60 -22.66
CA GLU A 617 -37.15 -3.06 -21.93
C GLU A 617 -35.96 -4.03 -21.95
N ALA A 618 -36.21 -5.34 -21.80
CA ALA A 618 -35.19 -6.36 -21.97
C ALA A 618 -34.52 -6.28 -23.36
N LEU A 619 -35.30 -6.14 -24.43
CA LEU A 619 -34.79 -5.98 -25.80
C LEU A 619 -34.14 -4.61 -26.05
N ARG A 620 -34.55 -3.56 -25.33
CA ARG A 620 -33.87 -2.25 -25.39
C ARG A 620 -32.46 -2.35 -24.81
N LEU A 621 -32.29 -3.11 -23.73
CA LEU A 621 -31.00 -3.34 -23.07
C LEU A 621 -30.13 -4.34 -23.84
N HIS A 622 -30.72 -5.39 -24.39
CA HIS A 622 -30.06 -6.40 -25.20
C HIS A 622 -30.90 -6.74 -26.44
N PRO A 623 -30.66 -6.08 -27.58
CA PRO A 623 -31.45 -6.28 -28.81
C PRO A 623 -31.44 -7.72 -29.32
N ASP A 624 -30.33 -8.44 -29.14
CA ASP A 624 -30.16 -9.83 -29.56
C ASP A 624 -30.46 -10.81 -28.40
N PHE A 625 -31.66 -10.71 -27.81
CA PHE A 625 -32.10 -11.59 -26.72
C PHE A 625 -33.28 -12.49 -27.18
N PRO A 626 -33.01 -13.70 -27.72
CA PRO A 626 -34.03 -14.54 -28.36
C PRO A 626 -35.20 -14.92 -27.44
N GLU A 627 -34.92 -15.21 -26.16
CA GLU A 627 -35.99 -15.56 -25.21
C GLU A 627 -36.96 -14.38 -25.00
N ALA A 628 -36.44 -13.16 -24.88
CA ALA A 628 -37.26 -11.96 -24.70
C ALA A 628 -38.05 -11.61 -25.97
N GLU A 629 -37.48 -11.84 -27.15
CA GLU A 629 -38.18 -11.66 -28.43
C GLU A 629 -39.37 -12.62 -28.56
N GLU A 630 -39.14 -13.90 -28.26
CA GLU A 630 -40.18 -14.92 -28.30
C GLU A 630 -41.27 -14.63 -27.26
N ASN A 631 -40.89 -14.29 -26.03
CA ASN A 631 -41.85 -13.94 -24.98
C ASN A 631 -42.67 -12.69 -25.34
N LEU A 632 -42.06 -11.68 -25.96
CA LEU A 632 -42.77 -10.48 -26.45
C LEU A 632 -43.77 -10.85 -27.55
N ARG A 633 -43.38 -11.74 -28.48
CA ARG A 633 -44.25 -12.21 -29.56
C ARG A 633 -45.48 -12.91 -28.98
N ILE A 634 -45.29 -13.79 -27.99
CA ILE A 634 -46.37 -14.48 -27.29
C ILE A 634 -47.27 -13.48 -26.56
N ALA A 635 -46.70 -12.54 -25.79
CA ALA A 635 -47.45 -11.56 -25.04
C ALA A 635 -48.34 -10.68 -25.94
N LYS A 636 -47.82 -10.20 -27.08
CA LYS A 636 -48.61 -9.42 -28.05
C LYS A 636 -49.76 -10.22 -28.67
N GLN A 637 -49.56 -11.50 -28.96
CA GLN A 637 -50.62 -12.36 -29.48
C GLN A 637 -51.76 -12.50 -28.46
N THR A 638 -51.43 -12.70 -27.19
CA THR A 638 -52.40 -12.74 -26.09
C THR A 638 -53.12 -11.41 -25.90
N GLU A 639 -52.41 -10.29 -26.02
CA GLU A 639 -52.99 -8.94 -25.94
C GLU A 639 -54.05 -8.72 -27.04
N THR A 640 -53.72 -9.05 -28.30
CA THR A 640 -54.68 -8.93 -29.41
C THR A 640 -55.86 -9.90 -29.30
N ALA A 641 -55.69 -11.07 -28.67
CA ALA A 641 -56.79 -12.00 -28.44
C ALA A 641 -57.78 -11.45 -27.40
N ASN A 642 -57.27 -10.85 -26.33
CA ASN A 642 -58.07 -10.25 -25.27
C ASN A 642 -58.81 -8.96 -25.69
N GLU A 643 -58.34 -8.27 -26.74
CA GLU A 643 -59.03 -7.10 -27.33
C GLU A 643 -60.17 -7.49 -28.29
N HIS A 644 -60.24 -8.77 -28.70
CA HIS A 644 -61.24 -9.29 -29.63
C HIS A 644 -62.34 -10.16 -28.98
N GLU A 645 -62.21 -10.45 -27.68
CA GLU A 645 -63.30 -10.94 -26.80
C GLU A 645 -64.02 -9.77 -26.11
#